data_AF-A0A3M4VV05-F1
#
_entry.id   AF-A0A3M4VV05-F1
#
_cell.length_a   1.000
_cell.length_b   1.000
_cell.length_c   1.000
_cell.angle_alpha   90.00
_cell.angle_beta   90.00
_cell.angle_gamma   90.00
#
_symmetry.space_group_name_H-M   'P 1'
#
loop_
_entity.id
_entity.type
_entity.pdbx_description
1 polymer ?
#
loop_
_entity_poly.entity_id
_entity_poly.type
_entity_poly.pdbx_seq_one_letter_code
_entity_poly.pdbx_strand_id
1 'polypeptide(L)'
;MIMMTDTTDAVADAPASLSTLAPNPIHNFSPSDTYAIVAMQGAKGKKVEHRRVEIPEQFHGCPIFRSLLRYFNSTECKNNSLIDAYNRILRFNTLANWAITEYPGAQALPAAFMEDFTRYLRTEKKAKLNTVCVYMSVYRTAFDIFLNEAYGNPALADAAAAVREAIVYIPSASNRAGQATPSLGQITNQPKKDELKIVRSTIRFCCQFLKEMNEQRLELLRDEGVMQQVANLLEKCNGDFDQLRYSTSKTDRSTVYKALAGAILKSDNIRLKERLLHNNTDFAYAQIERDSPLTIDEANRLIKAGLRASGALDIYPENSDHKLYFHNIDYLYLIKHTPCEEVAFAWLLATDRVQLAGISDMRQGELRITPSVASPIYTKNRSETPIRDVPMHRSNSLQYRAYVDFDNLKMSFYKRFPETGDLLFDLPVTGNIQGVDSVTYRPLVMAAFQNTLQYQALYDADTNIEIFADIIRRVALNNRPIWNNKKRRHENAALGITGQNPTPVKRQTISVTAIAQSRAIIDADGGNPGNEAFEKYSQEVVGADATAHSPSVKEVVYMHASETKYRLKKRALFASNVGHLMVEDARKVQAAIRDEVMISVADLKLMLGWSQAKSDAGELEEFDELLLSAQKAGFTISPFGQLEKESKKFIITNGITAALLMSYRNECINQLKHFSVEDELKAFSIAMQAAYIEDALERFDQKTIIQGQGILKNYTFPAPVVR
;
A
#
# COMPACT_ATOMS: atom_id res chain seq x y z
N MET A 1 12.10 -77.18 2.50
CA MET A 1 10.98 -77.40 3.43
C MET A 1 10.36 -76.04 3.69
N ILE A 2 9.31 -75.62 2.96
CA ILE A 2 7.87 -75.90 3.21
C ILE A 2 7.46 -75.22 4.54
N MET A 3 6.55 -74.23 4.66
CA MET A 3 5.40 -73.79 3.85
C MET A 3 5.18 -72.27 3.93
N MET A 4 4.56 -71.73 2.87
CA MET A 4 3.67 -70.57 2.94
C MET A 4 2.35 -70.95 3.64
N THR A 5 1.81 -70.04 4.45
CA THR A 5 0.36 -69.90 4.61
C THR A 5 -0.01 -68.43 4.64
N ASP A 6 -0.70 -68.01 3.58
CA ASP A 6 -1.59 -66.86 3.54
C ASP A 6 -2.68 -67.02 4.60
N THR A 7 -2.90 -65.96 5.39
CA THR A 7 -4.21 -65.64 5.95
C THR A 7 -4.40 -64.13 5.84
N THR A 8 -4.98 -63.72 4.72
CA THR A 8 -5.69 -62.46 4.56
C THR A 8 -6.94 -62.49 5.45
N ASP A 9 -6.84 -61.89 6.64
CA ASP A 9 -8.04 -61.49 7.37
C ASP A 9 -8.48 -60.12 6.85
N ALA A 10 -9.58 -60.13 6.12
CA ALA A 10 -10.35 -58.97 5.74
C ALA A 10 -10.87 -58.28 7.02
N VAL A 11 -10.18 -57.22 7.45
CA VAL A 11 -10.73 -56.31 8.44
C VAL A 11 -11.77 -55.45 7.71
N ALA A 12 -13.04 -55.71 8.02
CA ALA A 12 -14.18 -54.93 7.57
C ALA A 12 -13.95 -53.44 7.87
N ASP A 13 -14.17 -52.59 6.86
CA ASP A 13 -14.18 -51.13 6.97
C ASP A 13 -15.19 -50.70 8.05
N ALA A 14 -14.68 -50.40 9.24
CA ALA A 14 -15.44 -49.68 10.24
C ALA A 14 -15.67 -48.24 9.71
N PRO A 15 -16.89 -47.70 9.76
CA PRO A 15 -17.15 -46.34 9.32
C PRO A 15 -16.27 -45.37 10.12
N ALA A 16 -15.47 -44.58 9.40
CA ALA A 16 -14.56 -43.60 9.99
C ALA A 16 -15.32 -42.72 10.99
N SER A 17 -14.99 -42.82 12.27
CA SER A 17 -15.52 -41.92 13.29
C SER A 17 -14.90 -40.53 13.11
N LEU A 18 -15.61 -39.48 13.53
CA LEU A 18 -15.08 -38.10 13.58
C LEU A 18 -13.69 -38.01 14.28
N SER A 19 -13.39 -38.93 15.19
CA SER A 19 -12.08 -39.03 15.85
C SER A 19 -10.95 -39.59 14.95
N THR A 20 -11.27 -40.42 13.96
CA THR A 20 -10.30 -40.95 12.98
C THR A 20 -10.02 -39.98 11.82
N LEU A 21 -10.89 -38.97 11.63
CA LEU A 21 -10.69 -37.87 10.68
C LEU A 21 -10.01 -36.65 11.31
N ALA A 22 -9.72 -36.68 12.60
CA ALA A 22 -8.95 -35.64 13.25
C ALA A 22 -7.51 -35.66 12.70
N PRO A 23 -6.93 -34.51 12.32
CA PRO A 23 -5.52 -34.46 11.95
C PRO A 23 -4.70 -35.05 13.10
N ASN A 24 -3.71 -35.89 12.77
CA ASN A 24 -2.77 -36.45 13.76
C ASN A 24 -2.40 -35.34 14.75
N PRO A 25 -2.55 -35.56 16.07
CA PRO A 25 -2.17 -34.57 17.05
C PRO A 25 -0.73 -34.15 16.73
N ILE A 26 -0.54 -32.86 16.47
CA ILE A 26 0.78 -32.27 16.32
C ILE A 26 1.55 -32.77 17.53
N HIS A 27 2.59 -33.58 17.32
CA HIS A 27 3.43 -34.03 18.40
C HIS A 27 3.81 -32.79 19.20
N ASN A 28 3.30 -32.69 20.44
CA ASN A 28 3.79 -31.73 21.41
C ASN A 28 5.20 -32.20 21.74
N PHE A 29 6.17 -31.82 20.89
CA PHE A 29 7.57 -31.99 21.19
C PHE A 29 7.83 -31.11 22.41
N SER A 30 8.26 -31.75 23.51
CA SER A 30 8.61 -31.06 24.74
C SER A 30 9.55 -29.87 24.42
N PRO A 31 9.38 -28.71 25.09
CA PRO A 31 10.23 -27.56 24.83
C PRO A 31 11.69 -27.95 25.08
N SER A 32 12.51 -27.85 24.04
CA SER A 32 13.96 -27.99 24.14
C SER A 32 14.58 -26.61 24.33
N ASP A 33 15.59 -26.52 25.20
CA ASP A 33 16.35 -25.27 25.41
C ASP A 33 17.42 -25.05 24.31
N THR A 34 17.62 -26.00 23.40
CA THR A 34 18.64 -25.92 22.32
C THR A 34 18.04 -25.93 20.90
N TYR A 35 16.81 -26.41 20.71
CA TYR A 35 16.13 -26.35 19.42
C TYR A 35 14.62 -26.06 19.54
N ALA A 36 14.03 -25.55 18.46
CA ALA A 36 12.60 -25.31 18.31
C ALA A 36 12.12 -25.89 16.96
N ILE A 37 10.90 -26.44 16.92
CA ILE A 37 10.26 -26.86 15.67
C ILE A 37 9.21 -25.81 15.32
N VAL A 38 9.43 -25.11 14.21
CA VAL A 38 8.63 -23.96 13.81
C VAL A 38 7.87 -24.28 12.53
N ALA A 39 6.55 -24.13 12.57
CA ALA A 39 5.72 -24.17 11.38
C ALA A 39 5.97 -22.91 10.54
N MET A 40 6.27 -23.08 9.26
CA MET A 40 6.61 -21.99 8.36
C MET A 40 6.15 -22.27 6.93
N GLN A 41 6.10 -21.20 6.13
CA GLN A 41 5.71 -21.26 4.73
C GLN A 41 6.60 -20.30 3.94
N GLY A 42 7.36 -20.82 2.96
CA GLY A 42 8.31 -19.98 2.20
C GLY A 42 7.64 -18.92 1.33
N ALA A 43 6.42 -19.20 0.85
CA ALA A 43 5.57 -18.26 0.13
C ALA A 43 4.10 -18.66 0.31
N LYS A 44 3.20 -17.69 0.16
CA LYS A 44 1.76 -17.95 0.27
C LYS A 44 1.31 -19.01 -0.73
N GLY A 45 0.45 -19.94 -0.29
CA GLY A 45 -0.04 -21.06 -1.12
C GLY A 45 0.92 -22.24 -1.24
N LYS A 46 2.14 -22.17 -0.69
CA LYS A 46 3.05 -23.34 -0.62
C LYS A 46 2.68 -24.27 0.53
N LYS A 47 3.14 -25.53 0.48
CA LYS A 47 2.93 -26.47 1.60
C LYS A 47 3.55 -25.92 2.88
N VAL A 48 2.87 -26.13 4.01
CA VAL A 48 3.39 -25.79 5.34
C VAL A 48 4.53 -26.76 5.67
N GLU A 49 5.69 -26.22 6.02
CA GLU A 49 6.87 -26.97 6.43
C GLU A 49 7.06 -26.82 7.95
N HIS A 50 7.45 -27.89 8.63
CA HIS A 50 7.90 -27.84 10.02
C HIS A 50 9.43 -27.89 10.01
N ARG A 51 10.08 -26.81 10.42
CA ARG A 51 11.54 -26.67 10.38
C ARG A 51 12.14 -26.69 11.78
N ARG A 52 13.16 -27.53 11.97
CA ARG A 52 14.01 -27.51 13.17
C ARG A 52 14.97 -26.31 13.09
N VAL A 53 14.88 -25.43 14.07
CA VAL A 53 15.77 -24.30 14.31
C VAL A 53 16.60 -24.64 15.53
N GLU A 54 17.92 -24.59 15.41
CA GLU A 54 18.83 -25.08 16.45
C GLU A 54 19.91 -24.04 16.74
N ILE A 55 20.21 -23.87 18.02
CA ILE A 55 21.32 -23.04 18.48
C ILE A 55 22.63 -23.73 18.06
N PRO A 56 23.63 -23.00 17.53
CA PRO A 56 24.93 -23.61 17.27
C PRO A 56 25.53 -24.28 18.51
N GLU A 57 26.20 -25.43 18.35
CA GLU A 57 26.70 -26.23 19.47
C GLU A 57 27.55 -25.42 20.47
N GLN A 58 28.44 -24.56 19.96
CA GLN A 58 29.29 -23.71 20.80
C GLN A 58 28.50 -22.71 21.68
N PHE A 59 27.27 -22.37 21.29
CA PHE A 59 26.43 -21.40 21.98
C PHE A 59 25.23 -22.03 22.70
N HIS A 60 25.19 -23.36 22.89
CA HIS A 60 24.10 -24.03 23.62
C HIS A 60 23.84 -23.46 25.02
N GLY A 61 24.87 -22.94 25.69
CA GLY A 61 24.78 -22.28 27.00
C GLY A 61 24.47 -20.78 26.93
N CYS A 62 24.45 -20.17 25.75
CA CYS A 62 24.38 -18.72 25.59
C CYS A 62 22.95 -18.20 25.89
N PRO A 63 22.77 -17.32 26.90
CA PRO A 63 21.46 -16.76 27.24
C PRO A 63 20.77 -16.05 26.08
N ILE A 64 21.56 -15.39 25.23
CA ILE A 64 21.06 -14.67 24.05
C ILE A 64 20.40 -15.63 23.07
N PHE A 65 21.07 -16.69 22.63
CA PHE A 65 20.48 -17.62 21.67
C PHE A 65 19.29 -18.37 22.26
N ARG A 66 19.32 -18.71 23.55
CA ARG A 66 18.17 -19.30 24.26
C ARG A 66 16.97 -18.37 24.28
N SER A 67 17.18 -17.07 24.52
CA SER A 67 16.10 -16.07 24.50
C SER A 67 15.46 -15.93 23.11
N LEU A 68 16.28 -15.89 22.05
CA LEU A 68 15.81 -15.88 20.66
C LEU A 68 15.07 -17.16 20.29
N LEU A 69 15.52 -18.32 20.78
CA LEU A 69 14.88 -19.60 20.53
C LEU A 69 13.51 -19.69 21.24
N ARG A 70 13.41 -19.19 22.48
CA ARG A 70 12.17 -19.13 23.24
C ARG A 70 11.09 -18.30 22.55
N TYR A 71 11.46 -17.23 21.87
CA TYR A 71 10.53 -16.46 21.04
C TYR A 71 9.81 -17.34 20.01
N PHE A 72 10.49 -18.29 19.35
CA PHE A 72 9.81 -19.18 18.40
C PHE A 72 8.77 -20.10 19.05
N ASN A 73 8.90 -20.38 20.34
CA ASN A 73 7.96 -21.19 21.11
C ASN A 73 6.82 -20.35 21.73
N SER A 74 6.93 -19.02 21.72
CA SER A 74 5.98 -18.09 22.34
C SER A 74 4.64 -18.02 21.59
N THR A 75 3.59 -17.63 22.30
CA THR A 75 2.24 -17.46 21.74
C THR A 75 2.22 -16.38 20.65
N GLU A 76 3.00 -15.31 20.82
CA GLU A 76 3.15 -14.21 19.87
C GLU A 76 3.75 -14.68 18.55
N CYS A 77 4.77 -15.53 18.58
CA CYS A 77 5.33 -16.08 17.35
C CYS A 77 4.36 -17.04 16.66
N LYS A 78 3.63 -17.86 17.43
CA LYS A 78 2.60 -18.77 16.89
C LYS A 78 1.41 -18.03 16.28
N ASN A 79 1.11 -16.82 16.76
CA ASN A 79 0.06 -15.96 16.21
C ASN A 79 0.50 -15.16 14.96
N ASN A 80 1.80 -15.12 14.66
CA ASN A 80 2.30 -14.48 13.44
C ASN A 80 2.06 -15.36 12.20
N SER A 81 2.12 -14.75 11.01
CA SER A 81 1.97 -15.52 9.78
C SER A 81 3.14 -16.48 9.56
N LEU A 82 2.86 -17.63 8.95
CA LEU A 82 3.88 -18.66 8.64
C LEU A 82 5.04 -18.13 7.76
N ILE A 83 4.78 -17.08 6.97
CA ILE A 83 5.78 -16.37 6.16
C ILE A 83 6.67 -15.47 7.05
N ASP A 84 6.09 -14.81 8.07
CA ASP A 84 6.90 -14.05 9.02
C ASP A 84 7.81 -14.99 9.83
N ALA A 85 7.29 -16.15 10.23
CA ALA A 85 8.09 -17.21 10.85
C ALA A 85 9.29 -17.62 9.97
N TYR A 86 9.06 -17.89 8.68
CA TYR A 86 10.13 -18.17 7.72
C TYR A 86 11.21 -17.07 7.68
N ASN A 87 10.80 -15.80 7.59
CA ASN A 87 11.73 -14.67 7.55
C ASN A 87 12.52 -14.51 8.85
N ARG A 88 11.92 -14.80 10.01
CA ARG A 88 12.61 -14.75 11.30
C ARG A 88 13.62 -15.88 11.46
N ILE A 89 13.31 -17.08 10.98
CA ILE A 89 14.26 -18.21 10.93
C ILE A 89 15.49 -17.85 10.09
N LEU A 90 15.30 -17.24 8.91
CA LEU A 90 16.41 -16.79 8.07
C LEU A 90 17.33 -15.79 8.81
N ARG A 91 16.75 -14.86 9.57
CA ARG A 91 17.51 -13.88 10.35
C ARG A 91 18.27 -14.54 11.50
N PHE A 92 17.62 -15.43 12.23
CA PHE A 92 18.26 -16.24 13.28
C PHE A 92 19.48 -17.00 12.72
N ASN A 93 19.31 -17.71 11.60
CA ASN A 93 20.41 -18.43 10.96
C ASN A 93 21.52 -17.51 10.47
N THR A 94 21.18 -16.31 9.99
CA THR A 94 22.18 -15.31 9.57
C THR A 94 23.02 -14.83 10.75
N LEU A 95 22.39 -14.55 11.89
CA LEU A 95 23.08 -14.19 13.13
C LEU A 95 23.94 -15.35 13.64
N ALA A 96 23.39 -16.57 13.68
CA ALA A 96 24.09 -17.76 14.13
C ALA A 96 25.36 -18.02 13.31
N ASN A 97 25.27 -18.01 11.98
CA ASN A 97 26.40 -18.23 11.09
C ASN A 97 27.48 -17.14 11.23
N TRP A 98 27.06 -15.87 11.38
CA TRP A 98 27.99 -14.78 11.62
C TRP A 98 28.69 -14.94 12.98
N ALA A 99 27.94 -15.22 14.05
CA ALA A 99 28.48 -15.34 15.40
C ALA A 99 29.51 -16.47 15.54
N ILE A 100 29.30 -17.60 14.85
CA ILE A 100 30.28 -18.69 14.79
C ILE A 100 31.60 -18.22 14.18
N THR A 101 31.52 -17.39 13.14
CA THR A 101 32.69 -16.90 12.40
C THR A 101 33.44 -15.81 13.16
N GLU A 102 32.69 -14.87 13.77
CA GLU A 102 33.25 -13.69 14.44
C GLU A 102 33.80 -14.00 15.83
N TYR A 103 33.16 -14.92 16.56
CA TYR A 103 33.54 -15.30 17.92
C TYR A 103 33.92 -16.80 18.00
N PRO A 104 35.01 -17.21 17.33
CA PRO A 104 35.44 -18.61 17.35
C PRO A 104 35.86 -19.01 18.77
N GLY A 105 35.25 -20.07 19.30
CA GLY A 105 35.55 -20.60 20.63
C GLY A 105 34.85 -19.90 21.80
N ALA A 106 34.03 -18.88 21.56
CA ALA A 106 33.22 -18.26 22.60
C ALA A 106 32.00 -19.11 22.95
N GLN A 107 31.75 -19.32 24.25
CA GLN A 107 30.52 -20.00 24.74
C GLN A 107 29.35 -19.04 24.98
N ALA A 108 29.64 -17.75 25.10
CA ALA A 108 28.66 -16.68 25.26
C ALA A 108 29.02 -15.49 24.37
N LEU A 109 28.01 -14.75 23.93
CA LEU A 109 28.21 -13.53 23.15
C LEU A 109 28.51 -12.34 24.08
N PRO A 110 29.44 -11.45 23.69
CA PRO A 110 29.69 -10.22 24.45
C PRO A 110 28.48 -9.30 24.38
N ALA A 111 28.24 -8.45 25.40
CA ALA A 111 27.08 -7.55 25.44
C ALA A 111 26.94 -6.68 24.17
N ALA A 112 28.07 -6.24 23.59
CA ALA A 112 28.11 -5.39 22.40
C ALA A 112 27.89 -6.12 21.06
N PHE A 113 27.64 -7.45 21.05
CA PHE A 113 27.55 -8.22 19.80
C PHE A 113 26.51 -7.69 18.81
N MET A 114 25.45 -7.02 19.29
CA MET A 114 24.43 -6.42 18.43
C MET A 114 24.96 -5.21 17.65
N GLU A 115 25.89 -4.45 18.23
CA GLU A 115 26.58 -3.37 17.55
C GLU A 115 27.53 -3.92 16.48
N ASP A 116 28.32 -4.95 16.83
CA ASP A 116 29.23 -5.63 15.91
C ASP A 116 28.46 -6.28 14.74
N PHE A 117 27.32 -6.93 15.03
CA PHE A 117 26.47 -7.49 13.99
C PHE A 117 25.85 -6.41 13.10
N THR A 118 25.45 -5.27 13.67
CA THR A 118 24.99 -4.12 12.90
C THR A 118 26.09 -3.60 11.97
N ARG A 119 27.33 -3.52 12.45
CA ARG A 119 28.50 -3.14 11.66
C ARG A 119 28.68 -4.10 10.49
N TYR A 120 28.72 -5.41 10.75
CA TYR A 120 28.79 -6.47 9.74
C TYR A 120 27.71 -6.34 8.66
N LEU A 121 26.45 -6.15 9.07
CA LEU A 121 25.34 -5.98 8.13
C LEU A 121 25.56 -4.76 7.22
N ARG A 122 26.08 -3.66 7.76
CA ARG A 122 26.31 -2.42 6.99
C ARG A 122 27.54 -2.48 6.08
N THR A 123 28.66 -2.99 6.57
CA THR A 123 29.95 -2.93 5.86
C THR A 123 30.11 -4.11 4.90
N GLU A 124 29.90 -5.33 5.39
CA GLU A 124 30.19 -6.54 4.64
C GLU A 124 28.99 -7.01 3.82
N LYS A 125 27.80 -7.08 4.43
CA LYS A 125 26.58 -7.41 3.68
C LYS A 125 26.07 -6.25 2.84
N LYS A 126 26.64 -5.04 3.00
CA LYS A 126 26.19 -3.79 2.35
C LYS A 126 24.67 -3.61 2.47
N ALA A 127 24.10 -4.05 3.59
CA ALA A 127 22.68 -4.00 3.82
C ALA A 127 22.25 -2.54 3.94
N LYS A 128 21.11 -2.22 3.32
CA LYS A 128 20.49 -0.90 3.46
C LYS A 128 20.11 -0.68 4.92
N LEU A 129 20.13 0.57 5.37
CA LEU A 129 19.76 0.94 6.74
C LEU A 129 18.42 0.32 7.17
N ASN A 130 17.40 0.34 6.30
CA ASN A 130 16.10 -0.27 6.58
C ASN A 130 16.19 -1.79 6.86
N THR A 131 17.01 -2.51 6.11
CA THR A 131 17.21 -3.94 6.36
C THR A 131 17.83 -4.14 7.74
N VAL A 132 18.84 -3.34 8.10
CA VAL A 132 19.47 -3.38 9.43
C VAL A 132 18.45 -3.09 10.53
N CYS A 133 17.61 -2.06 10.37
CA CYS A 133 16.56 -1.73 11.34
C CYS A 133 15.56 -2.89 11.54
N VAL A 134 15.15 -3.56 10.45
CA VAL A 134 14.25 -4.71 10.54
C VAL A 134 14.91 -5.87 11.30
N TYR A 135 16.19 -6.15 11.08
CA TYR A 135 16.91 -7.15 11.88
C TYR A 135 16.91 -6.77 13.37
N MET A 136 17.31 -5.54 13.69
CA MET A 136 17.37 -5.07 15.07
C MET A 136 16.00 -5.06 15.77
N SER A 137 14.95 -4.65 15.06
CA SER A 137 13.58 -4.67 15.59
C SER A 137 13.11 -6.09 15.92
N VAL A 138 13.43 -7.07 15.09
CA VAL A 138 13.06 -8.48 15.33
C VAL A 138 13.73 -9.03 16.58
N TYR A 139 15.03 -8.76 16.77
CA TYR A 139 15.74 -9.20 17.96
C TYR A 139 15.29 -8.47 19.22
N ARG A 140 15.07 -7.16 19.14
CA ARG A 140 14.52 -6.38 20.26
C ARG A 140 13.17 -6.94 20.71
N THR A 141 12.25 -7.22 19.79
CA THR A 141 10.97 -7.86 20.13
C THR A 141 11.14 -9.23 20.80
N ALA A 142 12.05 -10.07 20.31
CA ALA A 142 12.30 -11.37 20.92
C ALA A 142 12.87 -11.23 22.34
N PHE A 143 13.77 -10.28 22.57
CA PHE A 143 14.34 -9.99 23.88
C PHE A 143 13.32 -9.39 24.84
N ASP A 144 12.50 -8.43 24.40
CA ASP A 144 11.45 -7.83 25.24
C ASP A 144 10.46 -8.89 25.73
N ILE A 145 10.07 -9.83 24.86
CA ILE A 145 9.19 -10.95 25.24
C ILE A 145 9.87 -11.85 26.26
N PHE A 146 11.14 -12.22 26.03
CA PHE A 146 11.89 -13.00 27.00
C PHE A 146 12.01 -12.30 28.36
N LEU A 147 12.25 -10.99 28.39
CA LEU A 147 12.35 -10.22 29.63
C LEU A 147 11.01 -10.14 30.37
N ASN A 148 9.89 -10.07 29.64
CA ASN A 148 8.56 -10.13 30.23
C ASN A 148 8.28 -11.52 30.83
N GLU A 149 8.65 -12.60 30.14
CA GLU A 149 8.52 -13.97 30.65
C GLU A 149 9.45 -14.25 31.85
N ALA A 150 10.64 -13.65 31.85
CA ALA A 150 11.61 -13.78 32.94
C ALA A 150 11.27 -12.90 34.16
N TYR A 151 10.29 -12.00 34.05
CA TYR A 151 9.91 -11.10 35.13
C TYR A 151 9.38 -11.89 36.34
N GLY A 152 10.07 -11.76 37.48
CA GLY A 152 9.72 -12.47 38.71
C GLY A 152 10.13 -13.95 38.75
N ASN A 153 10.90 -14.45 37.77
CA ASN A 153 11.42 -15.82 37.77
C ASN A 153 12.92 -15.86 38.13
N PRO A 154 13.29 -16.30 39.36
CA PRO A 154 14.69 -16.35 39.79
C PRO A 154 15.58 -17.25 38.93
N ALA A 155 15.03 -18.30 38.34
CA ALA A 155 15.80 -19.24 37.50
C ALA A 155 16.25 -18.63 36.18
N LEU A 156 15.67 -17.50 35.77
CA LEU A 156 16.00 -16.78 34.53
C LEU A 156 16.72 -15.46 34.79
N ALA A 157 17.07 -15.14 36.04
CA ALA A 157 17.61 -13.83 36.43
C ALA A 157 18.94 -13.51 35.71
N ASP A 158 19.88 -14.45 35.69
CA ASP A 158 21.19 -14.26 35.04
C ASP A 158 21.05 -14.13 33.51
N ALA A 159 20.16 -14.91 32.92
CA ALA A 159 19.87 -14.83 31.50
C ALA A 159 19.17 -13.50 31.13
N ALA A 160 18.27 -13.03 31.98
CA ALA A 160 17.62 -11.73 31.83
C ALA A 160 18.61 -10.57 31.99
N ALA A 161 19.61 -10.68 32.87
CA ALA A 161 20.67 -9.69 32.99
C ALA A 161 21.50 -9.60 31.69
N ALA A 162 21.96 -10.73 31.16
CA ALA A 162 22.70 -10.78 29.89
C ALA A 162 21.89 -10.21 28.70
N VAL A 163 20.58 -10.49 28.64
CA VAL A 163 19.70 -9.93 27.62
C VAL A 163 19.50 -8.42 27.79
N ARG A 164 19.33 -7.92 29.01
CA ARG A 164 19.23 -6.48 29.29
C ARG A 164 20.48 -5.73 28.84
N GLU A 165 21.66 -6.27 29.13
CA GLU A 165 22.92 -5.69 28.66
C GLU A 165 22.98 -5.65 27.13
N ALA A 166 22.63 -6.74 26.46
CA ALA A 166 22.62 -6.79 24.99
C ALA A 166 21.62 -5.81 24.33
N ILE A 167 20.44 -5.58 24.94
CA ILE A 167 19.44 -4.63 24.41
C ILE A 167 19.99 -3.20 24.34
N VAL A 168 20.84 -2.79 25.30
CA VAL A 168 21.43 -1.45 25.35
C VAL A 168 22.28 -1.17 24.11
N TYR A 169 22.97 -2.20 23.61
CA TYR A 169 23.81 -2.12 22.40
C TYR A 169 23.03 -2.32 21.10
N ILE A 170 21.71 -2.58 21.15
CA ILE A 170 20.88 -2.51 19.95
C ILE A 170 20.72 -1.03 19.60
N PRO A 171 21.32 -0.55 18.49
CA PRO A 171 21.30 0.86 18.17
C PRO A 171 19.87 1.38 18.13
N SER A 172 19.67 2.55 18.73
CA SER A 172 18.47 3.38 18.59
C SER A 172 18.40 3.85 17.13
N ALA A 173 18.09 2.95 16.21
CA ALA A 173 17.74 3.35 14.87
C ALA A 173 16.51 4.23 15.00
N SER A 174 16.66 5.52 14.67
CA SER A 174 15.56 6.46 14.71
C SER A 174 14.35 5.82 14.03
N ASN A 175 13.25 5.70 14.77
CA ASN A 175 11.99 5.28 14.19
C ASN A 175 11.66 6.30 13.10
N ARG A 176 11.85 5.89 11.85
CA ARG A 176 11.38 6.54 10.62
C ARG A 176 11.33 8.09 10.68
N ALA A 177 12.31 8.74 10.06
CA ALA A 177 11.89 9.59 8.94
C ALA A 177 11.36 8.61 7.89
N GLY A 178 10.04 8.38 7.87
CA GLY A 178 9.44 7.36 7.02
C GLY A 178 9.83 7.64 5.58
N GLN A 179 10.70 6.81 4.98
CA GLN A 179 10.83 6.87 3.54
C GLN A 179 9.47 6.52 2.97
N ALA A 180 8.82 7.49 2.31
CA ALA A 180 7.54 7.23 1.67
C ALA A 180 7.69 6.07 0.72
N THR A 181 6.70 5.18 0.75
CA THR A 181 6.49 4.30 -0.38
C THR A 181 6.37 5.18 -1.61
N PRO A 182 7.20 4.97 -2.67
CA PRO A 182 7.10 5.78 -3.86
C PRO A 182 5.73 5.57 -4.51
N SER A 183 5.09 6.67 -4.91
CA SER A 183 3.90 6.62 -5.76
C SER A 183 4.26 6.11 -7.15
N LEU A 184 3.24 5.75 -7.93
CA LEU A 184 3.43 5.31 -9.30
C LEU A 184 4.19 6.36 -10.15
N GLY A 185 3.86 7.65 -9.99
CA GLY A 185 4.56 8.74 -10.67
C GLY A 185 6.04 8.89 -10.28
N GLN A 186 6.44 8.40 -9.11
CA GLN A 186 7.82 8.47 -8.61
C GLN A 186 8.69 7.28 -9.07
N ILE A 187 8.11 6.17 -9.54
CA ILE A 187 8.89 5.00 -9.98
C ILE A 187 9.80 5.35 -11.17
N THR A 188 9.26 6.10 -12.14
CA THR A 188 9.97 6.45 -13.39
C THR A 188 10.25 7.94 -13.53
N ASN A 189 10.08 8.72 -12.46
CA ASN A 189 10.15 10.19 -12.48
C ASN A 189 9.29 10.81 -13.59
N GLN A 190 8.00 10.47 -13.60
CA GLN A 190 7.08 10.88 -14.67
C GLN A 190 7.09 12.40 -14.88
N PRO A 191 7.12 12.89 -16.14
CA PRO A 191 6.94 14.31 -16.44
C PRO A 191 5.60 14.82 -15.92
N LYS A 192 4.54 14.02 -16.12
CA LYS A 192 3.23 14.26 -15.54
C LYS A 192 3.22 13.77 -14.10
N LYS A 193 3.15 14.71 -13.15
CA LYS A 193 3.16 14.43 -11.69
C LYS A 193 1.77 14.50 -11.05
N ASP A 194 0.74 14.39 -11.86
CA ASP A 194 -0.67 14.43 -11.45
C ASP A 194 -1.14 13.00 -11.19
N GLU A 195 -1.21 12.62 -9.92
CA GLU A 195 -1.59 11.26 -9.51
C GLU A 195 -3.01 10.90 -9.96
N LEU A 196 -3.93 11.87 -10.04
CA LEU A 196 -5.29 11.61 -10.52
C LEU A 196 -5.28 11.16 -11.97
N LYS A 197 -4.54 11.85 -12.84
CA LYS A 197 -4.40 11.47 -14.24
C LYS A 197 -3.67 10.14 -14.41
N ILE A 198 -2.65 9.88 -13.58
CA ILE A 198 -1.92 8.60 -13.59
C ILE A 198 -2.85 7.45 -13.20
N VAL A 199 -3.63 7.58 -12.12
CA VAL A 199 -4.56 6.54 -11.67
C VAL A 199 -5.68 6.32 -12.69
N ARG A 200 -6.25 7.39 -13.26
CA ARG A 200 -7.25 7.27 -14.34
C ARG A 200 -6.68 6.53 -15.55
N SER A 201 -5.48 6.89 -15.98
CA SER A 201 -4.79 6.22 -17.09
C SER A 201 -4.53 4.74 -16.78
N THR A 202 -4.18 4.42 -15.53
CA THR A 202 -3.99 3.05 -15.04
C THR A 202 -5.27 2.23 -15.16
N ILE A 203 -6.41 2.78 -14.73
CA ILE A 203 -7.74 2.14 -14.85
C ILE A 203 -8.05 1.85 -16.31
N ARG A 204 -7.95 2.87 -17.18
CA ARG A 204 -8.30 2.73 -18.61
C ARG A 204 -7.42 1.69 -19.29
N PHE A 205 -6.11 1.75 -19.07
CA PHE A 205 -5.17 0.76 -19.63
C PHE A 205 -5.50 -0.67 -19.17
N CYS A 206 -5.69 -0.89 -17.86
CA CYS A 206 -5.96 -2.23 -17.35
C CYS A 206 -7.29 -2.78 -17.88
N CYS A 207 -8.36 -1.97 -17.91
CA CYS A 207 -9.65 -2.38 -18.45
C CYS A 207 -9.57 -2.73 -19.94
N GLN A 208 -8.93 -1.89 -20.76
CA GLN A 208 -8.80 -2.15 -22.21
C GLN A 208 -7.90 -3.36 -22.49
N PHE A 209 -6.80 -3.51 -21.75
CA PHE A 209 -5.93 -4.67 -21.85
C PHE A 209 -6.66 -5.98 -21.53
N LEU A 210 -7.38 -6.03 -20.40
CA LEU A 210 -8.15 -7.21 -19.98
C LEU A 210 -9.24 -7.55 -21.00
N LYS A 211 -9.95 -6.54 -21.50
CA LYS A 211 -10.97 -6.70 -22.54
C LYS A 211 -10.38 -7.31 -23.80
N GLU A 212 -9.32 -6.74 -24.35
CA GLU A 212 -8.67 -7.22 -25.58
C GLU A 212 -8.15 -8.67 -25.42
N MET A 213 -7.56 -9.00 -24.27
CA MET A 213 -7.11 -10.37 -23.99
C MET A 213 -8.27 -11.37 -23.95
N ASN A 214 -9.42 -10.96 -23.39
CA ASN A 214 -10.62 -11.77 -23.35
C ASN A 214 -11.28 -11.92 -24.73
N GLU A 215 -11.35 -10.86 -25.52
CA GLU A 215 -11.88 -10.92 -26.90
C GLU A 215 -11.07 -11.88 -27.76
N GLN A 216 -9.74 -11.79 -27.71
CA GLN A 216 -8.82 -12.70 -28.41
C GLN A 216 -8.99 -14.16 -27.96
N ARG A 217 -9.19 -14.40 -26.65
CA ARG A 217 -9.47 -15.74 -26.10
C ARG A 217 -10.79 -16.28 -26.66
N LEU A 218 -11.86 -15.50 -26.59
CA LEU A 218 -13.19 -15.90 -27.06
C LEU A 218 -13.19 -16.15 -28.56
N GLU A 219 -12.44 -15.38 -29.33
CA GLU A 219 -12.25 -15.60 -30.77
C GLU A 219 -11.65 -16.98 -31.05
N LEU A 220 -10.59 -17.36 -30.34
CA LEU A 220 -9.98 -18.69 -30.46
C LEU A 220 -10.91 -19.82 -30.02
N LEU A 221 -11.69 -19.60 -28.96
CA LEU A 221 -12.68 -20.57 -28.48
C LEU A 221 -13.92 -20.69 -29.39
N ARG A 222 -14.09 -19.82 -30.39
CA ARG A 222 -15.14 -19.98 -31.41
C ARG A 222 -14.73 -20.92 -32.55
N ASP A 223 -13.43 -21.19 -32.73
CA ASP A 223 -12.97 -22.16 -33.71
C ASP A 223 -13.27 -23.59 -33.23
N GLU A 224 -14.03 -24.34 -34.02
CA GLU A 224 -14.46 -25.70 -33.68
C GLU A 224 -13.28 -26.64 -33.45
N GLY A 225 -12.20 -26.50 -34.23
CA GLY A 225 -11.00 -27.33 -34.10
C GLY A 225 -10.24 -27.04 -32.82
N VAL A 226 -10.15 -25.77 -32.41
CA VAL A 226 -9.58 -25.37 -31.12
C VAL A 226 -10.41 -25.92 -29.97
N MET A 227 -11.74 -25.76 -30.01
CA MET A 227 -12.64 -26.27 -28.97
C MET A 227 -12.56 -27.79 -28.82
N GLN A 228 -12.54 -28.53 -29.92
CA GLN A 228 -12.40 -29.98 -29.88
C GLN A 228 -11.05 -30.39 -29.30
N GLN A 229 -9.97 -29.68 -29.64
CA GLN A 229 -8.65 -29.95 -29.07
C GLN A 229 -8.60 -29.62 -27.56
N VAL A 230 -9.25 -28.55 -27.11
CA VAL A 230 -9.39 -28.23 -25.67
C VAL A 230 -10.11 -29.36 -24.95
N ALA A 231 -11.25 -29.84 -25.48
CA ALA A 231 -11.99 -30.95 -24.89
C ALA A 231 -11.14 -32.23 -24.80
N ASN A 232 -10.45 -32.60 -25.88
CA ASN A 232 -9.57 -33.76 -25.91
C ASN A 232 -8.43 -33.67 -24.88
N LEU A 233 -7.86 -32.49 -24.66
CA LEU A 233 -6.79 -32.31 -23.68
C LEU A 233 -7.33 -32.32 -22.24
N LEU A 234 -8.53 -31.79 -22.02
CA LEU A 234 -9.19 -31.82 -20.72
C LEU A 234 -9.54 -33.25 -20.27
N GLU A 235 -9.98 -34.10 -21.20
CA GLU A 235 -10.21 -35.52 -20.91
C GLU A 235 -8.91 -36.23 -20.52
N LYS A 236 -7.79 -35.88 -21.17
CA LYS A 236 -6.48 -36.49 -20.90
C LYS A 236 -5.79 -35.98 -19.64
N CYS A 237 -6.07 -34.75 -19.22
CA CYS A 237 -5.31 -34.12 -18.14
C CYS A 237 -5.60 -34.73 -16.76
N ASN A 238 -6.73 -35.43 -16.58
CA ASN A 238 -7.09 -36.14 -15.35
C ASN A 238 -6.90 -35.29 -14.07
N GLY A 239 -7.35 -34.03 -14.12
CA GLY A 239 -7.19 -33.05 -13.03
C GLY A 239 -5.87 -32.26 -13.02
N ASP A 240 -4.83 -32.70 -13.74
CA ASP A 240 -3.56 -31.97 -13.83
C ASP A 240 -3.61 -30.91 -14.95
N PHE A 241 -4.09 -29.71 -14.63
CA PHE A 241 -4.21 -28.61 -15.58
C PHE A 241 -2.86 -28.15 -16.18
N ASP A 242 -1.71 -28.42 -15.56
CA ASP A 242 -0.40 -28.05 -16.11
C ASP A 242 -0.08 -28.84 -17.40
N GLN A 243 -0.80 -29.93 -17.68
CA GLN A 243 -0.70 -30.64 -18.95
C GLN A 243 -1.19 -29.81 -20.14
N LEU A 244 -2.11 -28.87 -19.93
CA LEU A 244 -2.60 -27.94 -20.95
C LEU A 244 -1.59 -26.85 -21.32
N ARG A 245 -0.59 -26.65 -20.46
CA ARG A 245 0.41 -25.60 -20.62
C ARG A 245 1.42 -25.93 -21.71
N TYR A 246 1.75 -24.93 -22.51
CA TYR A 246 2.80 -25.00 -23.51
C TYR A 246 4.17 -25.17 -22.84
N SER A 247 4.91 -26.19 -23.28
CA SER A 247 6.30 -26.41 -22.89
C SER A 247 7.14 -26.68 -24.11
N THR A 248 8.35 -26.12 -24.10
CA THR A 248 9.32 -26.36 -25.17
C THR A 248 10.00 -27.73 -25.09
N SER A 249 9.82 -28.45 -23.99
CA SER A 249 10.37 -29.80 -23.78
C SER A 249 9.42 -30.92 -24.19
N LYS A 250 8.12 -30.64 -24.36
CA LYS A 250 7.12 -31.66 -24.75
C LYS A 250 7.34 -32.07 -26.22
N THR A 251 7.36 -33.38 -26.47
CA THR A 251 7.66 -33.96 -27.80
C THR A 251 6.46 -33.93 -28.74
N ASP A 252 5.24 -33.99 -28.21
CA ASP A 252 3.97 -34.01 -28.95
C ASP A 252 3.48 -32.61 -29.37
N ARG A 253 4.15 -31.54 -28.91
CA ARG A 253 3.74 -30.15 -29.17
C ARG A 253 3.61 -29.80 -30.67
N SER A 254 4.31 -30.53 -31.55
CA SER A 254 4.24 -30.32 -33.00
C SER A 254 2.80 -30.48 -33.50
N THR A 255 2.12 -31.55 -33.11
CA THR A 255 0.74 -31.85 -33.54
C THR A 255 -0.30 -31.20 -32.65
N VAL A 256 -0.05 -31.13 -31.34
CA VAL A 256 -1.03 -30.60 -30.36
C VAL A 256 -1.45 -29.17 -30.69
N TYR A 257 -0.52 -28.31 -31.14
CA TYR A 257 -0.78 -26.90 -31.42
C TYR A 257 -1.24 -26.61 -32.85
N LYS A 258 -1.44 -27.63 -33.69
CA LYS A 258 -1.88 -27.46 -35.09
C LYS A 258 -3.21 -26.71 -35.19
N ALA A 259 -4.21 -27.11 -34.39
CA ALA A 259 -5.53 -26.49 -34.43
C ALA A 259 -5.45 -25.00 -34.07
N LEU A 260 -4.69 -24.68 -33.02
CA LEU A 260 -4.53 -23.31 -32.55
C LEU A 260 -3.75 -22.43 -33.55
N ALA A 261 -2.66 -22.94 -34.11
CA ALA A 261 -1.92 -22.24 -35.16
C ALA A 261 -2.79 -21.98 -36.39
N GLY A 262 -3.60 -22.97 -36.79
CA GLY A 262 -4.55 -22.87 -37.88
C GLY A 262 -5.61 -21.80 -37.64
N ALA A 263 -6.21 -21.76 -36.44
CA ALA A 263 -7.19 -20.74 -36.07
C ALA A 263 -6.60 -19.32 -36.10
N ILE A 264 -5.40 -19.12 -35.53
CA ILE A 264 -4.71 -17.82 -35.56
C ILE A 264 -4.37 -17.42 -37.00
N LEU A 265 -3.97 -18.36 -37.85
CA LEU A 265 -3.64 -18.08 -39.24
C LEU A 265 -4.87 -17.70 -40.08
N LYS A 266 -6.04 -18.31 -39.80
CA LYS A 266 -7.32 -17.99 -40.47
C LYS A 266 -7.97 -16.70 -39.97
N SER A 267 -7.72 -16.32 -38.72
CA SER A 267 -8.27 -15.10 -38.12
C SER A 267 -7.86 -13.84 -38.88
N ASP A 268 -8.80 -12.90 -39.06
CA ASP A 268 -8.53 -11.56 -39.58
C ASP A 268 -7.98 -10.60 -38.51
N ASN A 269 -7.99 -11.03 -37.24
CA ASN A 269 -7.49 -10.24 -36.13
C ASN A 269 -5.96 -10.21 -36.13
N ILE A 270 -5.40 -9.18 -36.76
CA ILE A 270 -3.95 -9.00 -36.85
C ILE A 270 -3.26 -8.90 -35.47
N ARG A 271 -3.96 -8.39 -34.45
CA ARG A 271 -3.45 -8.28 -33.07
C ARG A 271 -3.26 -9.65 -32.43
N LEU A 272 -4.13 -10.61 -32.75
CA LEU A 272 -4.01 -12.00 -32.32
C LEU A 272 -2.77 -12.67 -32.94
N LYS A 273 -2.51 -12.40 -34.23
CA LYS A 273 -1.30 -12.86 -34.92
C LYS A 273 -0.04 -12.24 -34.33
N GLU A 274 -0.07 -10.93 -34.08
CA GLU A 274 1.02 -10.19 -33.45
C GLU A 274 1.33 -10.76 -32.05
N ARG A 275 0.31 -11.03 -31.23
CA ARG A 275 0.45 -11.67 -29.91
C ARG A 275 1.12 -13.04 -29.98
N LEU A 276 0.82 -13.86 -30.98
CA LEU A 276 1.51 -15.14 -31.19
C LEU A 276 3.01 -14.90 -31.44
N LEU A 277 3.33 -14.02 -32.41
CA LEU A 277 4.70 -13.73 -32.82
C LEU A 277 5.54 -13.10 -31.70
N HIS A 278 4.94 -12.26 -30.85
CA HIS A 278 5.58 -11.72 -29.65
C HIS A 278 6.07 -12.78 -28.65
N ASN A 279 5.65 -14.05 -28.76
CA ASN A 279 6.24 -15.10 -27.93
C ASN A 279 7.71 -15.39 -28.29
N ASN A 280 8.17 -14.98 -29.48
CA ASN A 280 9.58 -14.87 -29.83
C ASN A 280 10.14 -13.50 -29.38
N THR A 281 11.17 -13.52 -28.54
CA THR A 281 11.75 -12.30 -27.95
C THR A 281 12.43 -11.40 -28.99
N ASP A 282 13.11 -11.99 -29.98
CA ASP A 282 13.82 -11.23 -31.02
C ASP A 282 12.82 -10.53 -31.93
N PHE A 283 11.73 -11.21 -32.30
CA PHE A 283 10.61 -10.59 -33.01
C PHE A 283 10.00 -9.43 -32.20
N ALA A 284 9.77 -9.62 -30.90
CA ALA A 284 9.19 -8.58 -30.05
C ALA A 284 10.06 -7.31 -29.99
N TYR A 285 11.39 -7.46 -29.89
CA TYR A 285 12.30 -6.31 -29.95
C TYR A 285 12.35 -5.67 -31.33
N ALA A 286 12.41 -6.48 -32.40
CA ALA A 286 12.37 -5.99 -33.76
C ALA A 286 11.11 -5.16 -34.03
N GLN A 287 9.94 -5.59 -33.55
CA GLN A 287 8.69 -4.85 -33.71
C GLN A 287 8.68 -3.53 -32.93
N ILE A 288 9.29 -3.47 -31.74
CA ILE A 288 9.43 -2.21 -30.98
C ILE A 288 10.31 -1.21 -31.75
N GLU A 289 11.39 -1.69 -32.35
CA GLU A 289 12.41 -0.88 -33.03
C GLU A 289 12.03 -0.55 -34.49
N ARG A 290 10.94 -1.13 -35.00
CA ARG A 290 10.47 -0.96 -36.39
C ARG A 290 9.77 0.37 -36.62
N ASP A 291 9.97 0.95 -37.81
CA ASP A 291 9.36 2.21 -38.23
C ASP A 291 7.91 2.07 -38.75
N SER A 292 7.48 0.85 -39.09
CA SER A 292 6.16 0.56 -39.65
C SER A 292 5.42 -0.54 -38.88
N PRO A 293 4.08 -0.47 -38.73
CA PRO A 293 3.30 -1.55 -38.13
C PRO A 293 3.37 -2.84 -38.96
N LEU A 294 3.18 -3.98 -38.27
CA LEU A 294 3.06 -5.29 -38.90
C LEU A 294 1.82 -5.34 -39.81
N THR A 295 1.93 -5.91 -41.01
CA THR A 295 0.79 -6.15 -41.91
C THR A 295 0.26 -7.57 -41.78
N ILE A 296 -0.99 -7.80 -42.20
CA ILE A 296 -1.62 -9.12 -42.09
C ILE A 296 -0.90 -10.17 -42.95
N ASP A 297 -0.46 -9.78 -44.16
CA ASP A 297 0.27 -10.65 -45.07
C ASP A 297 1.64 -11.03 -44.52
N GLU A 298 2.33 -10.07 -43.92
CA GLU A 298 3.61 -10.32 -43.27
C GLU A 298 3.45 -11.23 -42.05
N ALA A 299 2.45 -10.96 -41.20
CA ALA A 299 2.13 -11.81 -40.05
C ALA A 299 1.82 -13.25 -40.50
N ASN A 300 0.99 -13.41 -41.54
CA ASN A 300 0.65 -14.70 -42.12
C ASN A 300 1.90 -15.42 -42.69
N ARG A 301 2.80 -14.69 -43.36
CA ARG A 301 4.06 -15.24 -43.87
C ARG A 301 4.95 -15.75 -42.74
N LEU A 302 5.13 -14.95 -41.69
CA LEU A 302 5.95 -15.31 -40.52
C LEU A 302 5.40 -16.52 -39.76
N ILE A 303 4.07 -16.57 -39.56
CA ILE A 303 3.42 -17.72 -38.93
C ILE A 303 3.59 -18.97 -39.79
N LYS A 304 3.33 -18.88 -41.11
CA LYS A 304 3.49 -20.02 -42.03
C LYS A 304 4.91 -20.57 -42.06
N ALA A 305 5.93 -19.70 -41.94
CA ALA A 305 7.33 -20.13 -41.91
C ALA A 305 7.66 -21.04 -40.71
N GLY A 306 6.90 -20.92 -39.62
CA GLY A 306 7.02 -21.79 -38.44
C GLY A 306 6.18 -23.06 -38.48
N LEU A 307 5.49 -23.35 -39.59
CA LEU A 307 4.62 -24.51 -39.75
C LEU A 307 5.15 -25.44 -40.85
N ARG A 308 4.92 -26.73 -40.67
CA ARG A 308 5.14 -27.76 -41.70
C ARG A 308 4.03 -27.70 -42.75
N ALA A 309 4.24 -28.33 -43.90
CA ALA A 309 3.22 -28.47 -44.94
C ALA A 309 1.92 -29.12 -44.43
N SER A 310 2.00 -29.97 -43.39
CA SER A 310 0.84 -30.58 -42.72
C SER A 310 0.05 -29.62 -41.81
N GLY A 311 0.53 -28.38 -41.63
CA GLY A 311 0.02 -27.40 -40.67
C GLY A 311 0.48 -27.63 -39.22
N ALA A 312 1.23 -28.70 -38.95
CA ALA A 312 1.83 -28.93 -37.63
C ALA A 312 2.96 -27.92 -37.35
N LEU A 313 3.20 -27.62 -36.08
CA LEU A 313 4.28 -26.73 -35.67
C LEU A 313 5.63 -27.35 -36.04
N ASP A 314 6.49 -26.58 -36.70
CA ASP A 314 7.86 -26.99 -36.93
C ASP A 314 8.72 -26.67 -35.70
N ILE A 315 9.09 -27.71 -34.95
CA ILE A 315 9.79 -27.57 -33.67
C ILE A 315 11.32 -27.40 -33.83
N TYR A 316 11.84 -27.73 -35.02
CA TYR A 316 13.26 -27.61 -35.41
C TYR A 316 13.38 -26.97 -36.81
N PRO A 317 12.92 -25.72 -36.98
CA PRO A 317 13.05 -25.04 -38.26
C PRO A 317 14.53 -24.75 -38.56
N GLU A 318 14.89 -24.73 -39.85
CA GLU A 318 16.26 -24.39 -40.31
C GLU A 318 16.69 -23.00 -39.84
N ASN A 319 15.76 -22.04 -39.89
CA ASN A 319 15.94 -20.72 -39.29
C ASN A 319 15.21 -20.65 -37.94
N SER A 320 15.97 -20.41 -36.86
CA SER A 320 15.43 -20.26 -35.50
C SER A 320 14.39 -19.15 -35.35
N ASP A 321 14.45 -18.13 -36.21
CA ASP A 321 13.51 -16.99 -36.19
C ASP A 321 12.09 -17.42 -36.57
N HIS A 322 11.97 -18.52 -37.32
CA HIS A 322 10.67 -19.08 -37.72
C HIS A 322 9.99 -19.84 -36.57
N LYS A 323 10.67 -20.07 -35.46
CA LYS A 323 10.13 -20.89 -34.37
C LYS A 323 9.00 -20.16 -33.64
N LEU A 324 7.83 -20.79 -33.59
CA LEU A 324 6.67 -20.28 -32.86
C LEU A 324 6.61 -20.83 -31.43
N TYR A 325 6.14 -19.99 -30.51
CA TYR A 325 5.96 -20.31 -29.10
C TYR A 325 4.56 -19.89 -28.65
N PHE A 326 3.97 -20.62 -27.71
CA PHE A 326 2.58 -20.41 -27.28
C PHE A 326 2.45 -20.01 -25.79
N HIS A 327 3.52 -19.51 -25.17
CA HIS A 327 3.64 -19.33 -23.71
C HIS A 327 2.58 -18.44 -23.02
N ASN A 328 1.78 -17.66 -23.74
CA ASN A 328 0.66 -16.85 -23.20
C ASN A 328 -0.62 -16.94 -24.04
N ILE A 329 -0.74 -17.95 -24.90
CA ILE A 329 -1.88 -18.15 -25.79
C ILE A 329 -2.19 -19.65 -25.93
N ASP A 330 -1.67 -20.47 -25.03
CA ASP A 330 -1.87 -21.92 -25.04
C ASP A 330 -3.26 -22.35 -24.54
N TYR A 331 -3.53 -23.65 -24.59
CA TYR A 331 -4.80 -24.23 -24.18
C TYR A 331 -5.14 -23.98 -22.69
N LEU A 332 -4.13 -23.86 -21.81
CA LEU A 332 -4.38 -23.46 -20.43
C LEU A 332 -4.94 -22.04 -20.35
N TYR A 333 -4.31 -21.09 -21.06
CA TYR A 333 -4.73 -19.68 -21.03
C TYR A 333 -5.97 -19.36 -21.87
N LEU A 334 -6.49 -20.34 -22.60
CA LEU A 334 -7.85 -20.27 -23.13
C LEU A 334 -8.92 -20.45 -22.05
N ILE A 335 -8.62 -21.18 -20.97
CA ILE A 335 -9.58 -21.48 -19.90
C ILE A 335 -9.18 -20.87 -18.54
N LYS A 336 -8.02 -20.22 -18.47
CA LYS A 336 -7.48 -19.54 -17.28
C LYS A 336 -6.94 -18.17 -17.68
N HIS A 337 -6.94 -17.21 -16.76
CA HIS A 337 -6.18 -15.97 -16.93
C HIS A 337 -4.69 -16.24 -17.11
N THR A 338 -4.08 -15.48 -18.02
CA THR A 338 -2.62 -15.37 -18.09
C THR A 338 -2.08 -14.65 -16.86
N PRO A 339 -0.79 -14.87 -16.49
CA PRO A 339 -0.17 -14.13 -15.40
C PRO A 339 -0.20 -12.60 -15.60
N CYS A 340 -0.18 -12.12 -16.86
CA CYS A 340 -0.30 -10.70 -17.15
C CYS A 340 -1.71 -10.15 -16.96
N GLU A 341 -2.76 -10.93 -17.24
CA GLU A 341 -4.14 -10.54 -16.90
C GLU A 341 -4.33 -10.48 -15.39
N GLU A 342 -3.82 -11.45 -14.63
CA GLU A 342 -3.91 -11.42 -13.16
C GLU A 342 -3.16 -10.21 -12.58
N VAL A 343 -1.99 -9.85 -13.13
CA VAL A 343 -1.27 -8.62 -12.77
C VAL A 343 -2.07 -7.36 -13.11
N ALA A 344 -2.65 -7.28 -14.33
CA ALA A 344 -3.43 -6.12 -14.76
C ALA A 344 -4.67 -5.93 -13.88
N PHE A 345 -5.35 -7.02 -13.52
CA PHE A 345 -6.50 -6.98 -12.64
C PHE A 345 -6.10 -6.63 -11.19
N ALA A 346 -4.96 -7.13 -10.70
CA ALA A 346 -4.42 -6.70 -9.41
C ALA A 346 -4.03 -5.22 -9.39
N TRP A 347 -3.50 -4.68 -10.49
CA TRP A 347 -3.26 -3.25 -10.64
C TRP A 347 -4.57 -2.46 -10.65
N LEU A 348 -5.62 -2.96 -11.30
CA LEU A 348 -6.95 -2.37 -11.28
C LEU A 348 -7.52 -2.32 -9.85
N LEU A 349 -7.49 -3.43 -9.10
CA LEU A 349 -7.90 -3.46 -7.68
C LEU A 349 -7.08 -2.48 -6.82
N ALA A 350 -5.80 -2.30 -7.12
CA ALA A 350 -4.97 -1.33 -6.41
C ALA A 350 -5.43 0.11 -6.62
N THR A 351 -6.03 0.42 -7.78
CA THR A 351 -6.66 1.74 -8.02
C THR A 351 -7.93 1.94 -7.21
N ASP A 352 -8.56 0.85 -6.76
CA ASP A 352 -9.68 0.81 -5.81
C ASP A 352 -9.20 0.67 -4.35
N ARG A 353 -7.92 0.97 -4.09
CA ARG A 353 -7.28 1.01 -2.76
C ARG A 353 -7.08 -0.37 -2.10
N VAL A 354 -7.27 -1.47 -2.84
CA VAL A 354 -6.93 -2.80 -2.33
C VAL A 354 -5.40 -2.95 -2.28
N GLN A 355 -4.87 -3.12 -1.06
CA GLN A 355 -3.43 -3.26 -0.83
C GLN A 355 -2.94 -4.66 -1.25
N LEU A 356 -1.63 -4.80 -1.49
CA LEU A 356 -1.02 -6.09 -1.88
C LEU A 356 -1.36 -7.24 -0.92
N ALA A 357 -1.41 -6.97 0.39
CA ALA A 357 -1.84 -7.97 1.37
C ALA A 357 -3.28 -8.43 1.11
N GLY A 358 -4.21 -7.48 0.93
CA GLY A 358 -5.61 -7.78 0.58
C GLY A 358 -5.73 -8.56 -0.73
N ILE A 359 -5.03 -8.16 -1.79
CA ILE A 359 -5.01 -8.90 -3.07
C ILE A 359 -4.47 -10.32 -2.87
N SER A 360 -3.42 -10.49 -2.07
CA SER A 360 -2.83 -11.80 -1.83
C SER A 360 -3.78 -12.72 -1.05
N ASP A 361 -4.61 -12.16 -0.17
CA ASP A 361 -5.61 -12.88 0.66
C ASP A 361 -6.96 -13.06 -0.02
N MET A 362 -7.18 -12.39 -1.16
CA MET A 362 -8.48 -12.35 -1.81
C MET A 362 -8.90 -13.73 -2.33
N ARG A 363 -10.11 -14.15 -1.95
CA ARG A 363 -10.74 -15.41 -2.33
C ARG A 363 -11.82 -15.19 -3.39
N GLN A 364 -12.17 -16.26 -4.09
CA GLN A 364 -13.32 -16.31 -4.97
C GLN A 364 -14.60 -16.01 -4.18
N GLY A 365 -15.52 -15.25 -4.76
CA GLY A 365 -16.72 -14.75 -4.07
C GLY A 365 -16.51 -13.46 -3.26
N GLU A 366 -15.26 -13.00 -3.07
CA GLU A 366 -14.98 -11.69 -2.47
C GLU A 366 -15.06 -10.55 -3.48
N LEU A 367 -15.29 -10.84 -4.77
CA LEU A 367 -15.82 -9.86 -5.72
C LEU A 367 -17.35 -9.89 -5.66
N ARG A 368 -17.97 -8.91 -5.01
CA ARG A 368 -19.44 -8.78 -4.99
C ARG A 368 -19.91 -8.26 -6.33
N ILE A 369 -20.44 -9.15 -7.15
CA ILE A 369 -20.99 -8.82 -8.46
C ILE A 369 -22.50 -9.06 -8.42
N THR A 370 -23.26 -8.00 -8.67
CA THR A 370 -24.71 -8.04 -8.88
C THR A 370 -25.02 -7.56 -10.30
N PRO A 371 -26.24 -7.72 -10.81
CA PRO A 371 -26.60 -7.24 -12.15
C PRO A 371 -26.37 -5.74 -12.38
N SER A 372 -26.30 -4.93 -11.32
CA SER A 372 -26.18 -3.48 -11.40
C SER A 372 -24.84 -2.93 -10.92
N VAL A 373 -24.12 -3.64 -10.05
CA VAL A 373 -22.89 -3.16 -9.41
C VAL A 373 -21.87 -4.26 -9.16
N ALA A 374 -20.59 -3.91 -9.24
CA ALA A 374 -19.46 -4.76 -8.88
C ALA A 374 -18.58 -4.03 -7.87
N SER A 375 -18.15 -4.71 -6.81
CA SER A 375 -17.27 -4.13 -5.80
C SER A 375 -16.43 -5.22 -5.14
N PRO A 376 -15.13 -5.01 -4.89
CA PRO A 376 -14.35 -5.95 -4.11
C PRO A 376 -14.80 -5.96 -2.64
N ILE A 377 -14.44 -6.99 -1.90
CA ILE A 377 -14.40 -6.99 -0.44
C ILE A 377 -12.95 -7.31 -0.09
N TYR A 378 -12.37 -6.60 0.86
CA TYR A 378 -11.12 -7.08 1.45
C TYR A 378 -11.19 -7.02 2.98
N THR A 379 -10.71 -8.09 3.61
CA THR A 379 -10.68 -8.23 5.06
C THR A 379 -9.29 -7.89 5.59
N LYS A 380 -9.20 -7.06 6.64
CA LYS A 380 -7.95 -6.82 7.36
C LYS A 380 -8.13 -7.17 8.84
N ASN A 381 -7.63 -8.33 9.24
CA ASN A 381 -7.77 -8.90 10.60
C ASN A 381 -7.04 -8.11 11.71
N ARG A 382 -6.55 -6.90 11.45
CA ARG A 382 -5.80 -6.05 12.40
C ARG A 382 -6.58 -4.80 12.82
N SER A 383 -7.86 -4.67 12.44
CA SER A 383 -8.71 -3.53 12.79
C SER A 383 -10.05 -3.96 13.38
N GLU A 384 -10.64 -3.09 14.21
CA GLU A 384 -11.95 -3.29 14.85
C GLU A 384 -13.08 -3.53 13.83
N THR A 385 -13.00 -2.90 12.65
CA THR A 385 -13.80 -3.23 11.46
C THR A 385 -12.98 -4.05 10.48
N PRO A 386 -13.22 -5.37 10.35
CA PRO A 386 -12.41 -6.24 9.51
C PRO A 386 -12.72 -6.08 8.02
N ILE A 387 -13.99 -5.83 7.65
CA ILE A 387 -14.44 -5.61 6.27
C ILE A 387 -14.29 -4.13 5.91
N ARG A 388 -13.77 -3.85 4.71
CA ARG A 388 -13.53 -2.48 4.24
C ARG A 388 -14.40 -2.15 3.03
N ASP A 389 -15.03 -0.98 3.08
CA ASP A 389 -15.77 -0.41 1.95
C ASP A 389 -14.80 0.09 0.88
N VAL A 390 -15.06 -0.31 -0.35
CA VAL A 390 -14.28 0.02 -1.55
C VAL A 390 -15.25 0.51 -2.64
N PRO A 391 -14.75 1.23 -3.66
CA PRO A 391 -15.59 1.79 -4.71
C PRO A 391 -16.56 0.76 -5.33
N MET A 392 -17.79 1.20 -5.59
CA MET A 392 -18.80 0.42 -6.28
C MET A 392 -18.86 0.83 -7.75
N HIS A 393 -18.62 -0.12 -8.65
CA HIS A 393 -18.62 0.10 -10.09
C HIS A 393 -19.97 -0.27 -10.68
N ARG A 394 -20.69 0.69 -11.27
CA ARG A 394 -21.99 0.45 -11.91
C ARG A 394 -21.84 -0.34 -13.22
N SER A 395 -22.90 -1.04 -13.63
CA SER A 395 -22.92 -1.93 -14.80
C SER A 395 -22.50 -1.31 -16.14
N ASN A 396 -22.61 0.02 -16.28
CA ASN A 396 -22.17 0.77 -17.46
C ASN A 396 -20.68 1.15 -17.46
N SER A 397 -19.96 0.92 -16.35
CA SER A 397 -18.53 1.25 -16.24
C SER A 397 -17.63 0.18 -16.88
N LEU A 398 -16.43 0.59 -17.29
CA LEU A 398 -15.42 -0.35 -17.81
C LEU A 398 -14.94 -1.31 -16.71
N GLN A 399 -14.80 -0.82 -15.48
CA GLN A 399 -14.38 -1.63 -14.34
C GLN A 399 -15.37 -2.74 -14.04
N TYR A 400 -16.68 -2.45 -14.04
CA TYR A 400 -17.69 -3.49 -13.85
C TYR A 400 -17.51 -4.64 -14.84
N ARG A 401 -17.36 -4.33 -16.13
CA ARG A 401 -17.16 -5.35 -17.18
C ARG A 401 -15.88 -6.15 -16.94
N ALA A 402 -14.77 -5.47 -16.63
CA ALA A 402 -13.51 -6.12 -16.33
C ALA A 402 -13.62 -7.07 -15.12
N TYR A 403 -14.36 -6.69 -14.08
CA TYR A 403 -14.60 -7.52 -12.89
C TYR A 403 -15.45 -8.74 -13.22
N VAL A 404 -16.55 -8.56 -13.96
CA VAL A 404 -17.45 -9.64 -14.37
C VAL A 404 -16.72 -10.66 -15.24
N ASP A 405 -16.03 -10.21 -16.29
CA ASP A 405 -15.34 -11.10 -17.20
C ASP A 405 -14.22 -11.88 -16.48
N PHE A 406 -13.49 -11.20 -15.59
CA PHE A 406 -12.44 -11.83 -14.79
C PHE A 406 -13.02 -12.86 -13.81
N ASP A 407 -14.05 -12.52 -13.04
CA ASP A 407 -14.65 -13.43 -12.06
C ASP A 407 -15.26 -14.65 -12.75
N ASN A 408 -15.98 -14.46 -13.87
CA ASN A 408 -16.59 -15.54 -14.64
C ASN A 408 -15.56 -16.58 -15.11
N LEU A 409 -14.42 -16.13 -15.65
CA LEU A 409 -13.37 -17.05 -16.10
C LEU A 409 -12.69 -17.74 -14.91
N LYS A 410 -12.45 -17.03 -13.80
CA LYS A 410 -11.84 -17.63 -12.59
C LYS A 410 -12.77 -18.70 -12.00
N MET A 411 -14.06 -18.40 -11.87
CA MET A 411 -15.08 -19.33 -11.36
C MET A 411 -15.25 -20.54 -12.28
N SER A 412 -15.24 -20.34 -13.60
CA SER A 412 -15.30 -21.43 -14.57
C SER A 412 -14.11 -22.37 -14.45
N PHE A 413 -12.89 -21.81 -14.33
CA PHE A 413 -11.67 -22.58 -14.12
C PHE A 413 -11.70 -23.35 -12.79
N TYR A 414 -12.05 -22.70 -11.69
CA TYR A 414 -12.10 -23.33 -10.36
C TYR A 414 -13.15 -24.43 -10.27
N LYS A 415 -14.33 -24.26 -10.89
CA LYS A 415 -15.34 -25.32 -10.99
C LYS A 415 -14.81 -26.58 -11.68
N ARG A 416 -13.86 -26.42 -12.60
CA ARG A 416 -13.25 -27.54 -13.34
C ARG A 416 -12.03 -28.12 -12.62
N PHE A 417 -11.28 -27.30 -11.88
CA PHE A 417 -10.07 -27.67 -11.15
C PHE A 417 -10.11 -27.18 -9.69
N PRO A 418 -10.98 -27.75 -8.82
CA PRO A 418 -11.15 -27.27 -7.44
C PRO A 418 -9.89 -27.38 -6.57
N GLU A 419 -9.01 -28.32 -6.88
CA GLU A 419 -7.73 -28.55 -6.19
C GLU A 419 -6.75 -27.37 -6.31
N THR A 420 -6.98 -26.44 -7.22
CA THR A 420 -6.20 -25.19 -7.36
C THR A 420 -6.41 -24.24 -6.17
N GLY A 421 -7.45 -24.45 -5.38
CA GLY A 421 -7.82 -23.60 -4.25
C GLY A 421 -8.66 -22.39 -4.67
N ASP A 422 -9.22 -21.72 -3.66
CA ASP A 422 -10.20 -20.64 -3.83
C ASP A 422 -9.55 -19.25 -3.90
N LEU A 423 -8.23 -19.15 -4.01
CA LEU A 423 -7.56 -17.85 -4.15
C LEU A 423 -7.91 -17.21 -5.51
N LEU A 424 -8.20 -15.91 -5.49
CA LEU A 424 -8.51 -15.16 -6.70
C LEU A 424 -7.27 -14.94 -7.57
N PHE A 425 -6.08 -14.90 -6.97
CA PHE A 425 -4.82 -14.60 -7.66
C PHE A 425 -3.71 -15.62 -7.40
N ASP A 426 -2.93 -15.89 -8.44
CA ASP A 426 -1.65 -16.58 -8.47
C ASP A 426 -0.59 -15.63 -9.07
N LEU A 427 -0.30 -14.55 -8.32
CA LEU A 427 0.55 -13.47 -8.81
C LEU A 427 2.02 -13.92 -9.03
N PRO A 428 2.68 -13.42 -10.09
CA PRO A 428 4.08 -13.74 -10.33
C PRO A 428 5.01 -13.32 -9.19
N VAL A 429 6.02 -14.15 -8.90
CA VAL A 429 7.00 -13.87 -7.86
C VAL A 429 7.80 -12.60 -8.13
N THR A 430 8.24 -11.94 -7.05
CA THR A 430 9.04 -10.70 -7.08
C THR A 430 10.34 -10.83 -7.88
N GLY A 431 10.83 -12.04 -8.16
CA GLY A 431 12.00 -12.28 -9.02
C GLY A 431 11.78 -11.96 -10.51
N ASN A 432 10.54 -11.96 -11.00
CA ASN A 432 10.24 -11.74 -12.41
C ASN A 432 10.45 -10.28 -12.81
N ILE A 433 11.35 -10.03 -13.76
CA ILE A 433 11.65 -8.69 -14.26
C ILE A 433 10.53 -8.23 -15.19
N GLN A 434 10.02 -7.01 -14.99
CA GLN A 434 9.04 -6.40 -15.90
C GLN A 434 9.79 -5.88 -17.13
N GLY A 435 9.67 -6.59 -18.25
CA GLY A 435 10.36 -6.30 -19.52
C GLY A 435 10.00 -7.32 -20.60
N VAL A 436 10.46 -7.07 -21.82
CA VAL A 436 10.15 -7.91 -23.01
C VAL A 436 10.70 -9.32 -22.86
N ASP A 437 11.89 -9.52 -22.29
CA ASP A 437 12.46 -10.87 -22.10
C ASP A 437 11.61 -11.77 -21.18
N SER A 438 10.77 -11.17 -20.33
CA SER A 438 9.95 -11.90 -19.37
C SER A 438 8.65 -12.35 -20.01
N VAL A 439 8.52 -13.65 -20.30
CA VAL A 439 7.28 -14.27 -20.80
C VAL A 439 6.04 -13.80 -20.03
N THR A 440 6.14 -13.72 -18.70
CA THR A 440 5.06 -13.28 -17.81
C THR A 440 4.59 -11.84 -18.08
N TYR A 441 5.51 -10.90 -18.32
CA TYR A 441 5.17 -9.48 -18.46
C TYR A 441 5.14 -9.00 -19.92
N ARG A 442 5.65 -9.79 -20.85
CA ARG A 442 5.78 -9.41 -22.24
C ARG A 442 4.47 -8.92 -22.85
N PRO A 443 3.30 -9.59 -22.69
CA PRO A 443 2.06 -9.07 -23.28
C PRO A 443 1.69 -7.66 -22.78
N LEU A 444 1.85 -7.39 -21.49
CA LEU A 444 1.63 -6.05 -20.90
C LEU A 444 2.60 -5.01 -21.46
N VAL A 445 3.86 -5.39 -21.61
CA VAL A 445 4.91 -4.52 -22.14
C VAL A 445 4.65 -4.21 -23.60
N MET A 446 4.34 -5.21 -24.42
CA MET A 446 4.02 -5.01 -25.83
C MET A 446 2.78 -4.13 -25.99
N ALA A 447 1.74 -4.31 -25.17
CA ALA A 447 0.56 -3.44 -25.14
C ALA A 447 0.85 -1.97 -24.75
N ALA A 448 2.08 -1.60 -24.38
CA ALA A 448 2.49 -0.24 -24.05
C ALA A 448 3.37 0.44 -25.11
N PHE A 449 3.93 -0.32 -26.07
CA PHE A 449 4.84 0.21 -27.10
C PHE A 449 4.07 0.68 -28.34
N GLN A 450 4.30 1.93 -28.76
CA GLN A 450 3.53 2.64 -29.80
C GLN A 450 3.48 1.93 -31.16
N ASN A 451 4.54 1.23 -31.53
CA ASN A 451 4.65 0.54 -32.82
C ASN A 451 3.97 -0.83 -32.85
N THR A 452 3.40 -1.27 -31.72
CA THR A 452 2.63 -2.52 -31.65
C THR A 452 1.17 -2.25 -31.98
N LEU A 453 0.57 -3.18 -32.71
CA LEU A 453 -0.87 -3.14 -33.03
C LEU A 453 -1.71 -3.29 -31.76
N GLN A 454 -1.20 -4.04 -30.78
CA GLN A 454 -1.83 -4.15 -29.47
C GLN A 454 -1.96 -2.78 -28.78
N TYR A 455 -0.89 -1.98 -28.70
CA TYR A 455 -0.98 -0.63 -28.13
C TYR A 455 -1.93 0.26 -28.92
N GLN A 456 -1.84 0.24 -30.25
CA GLN A 456 -2.67 1.08 -31.12
C GLN A 456 -4.15 0.81 -30.89
N ALA A 457 -4.55 -0.46 -30.81
CA ALA A 457 -5.94 -0.83 -30.54
C ALA A 457 -6.43 -0.37 -29.16
N LEU A 458 -5.60 -0.50 -28.12
CA LEU A 458 -5.93 -0.01 -26.78
C LEU A 458 -6.05 1.52 -26.77
N TYR A 459 -5.16 2.22 -27.48
CA TYR A 459 -5.11 3.68 -27.56
C TYR A 459 -6.29 4.26 -28.36
N ASP A 460 -6.64 3.64 -29.48
CA ASP A 460 -7.81 4.01 -30.30
C ASP A 460 -9.11 3.81 -29.53
N ALA A 461 -9.17 2.81 -28.65
CA ALA A 461 -10.31 2.58 -27.77
C ALA A 461 -10.41 3.59 -26.62
N ASP A 462 -9.28 4.06 -26.07
CA ASP A 462 -9.23 5.12 -25.06
C ASP A 462 -7.87 5.82 -25.03
N THR A 463 -7.80 7.05 -25.53
CA THR A 463 -6.54 7.80 -25.60
C THR A 463 -5.95 8.12 -24.22
N ASN A 464 -6.73 8.04 -23.14
CA ASN A 464 -6.26 8.33 -21.80
C ASN A 464 -5.33 7.24 -21.23
N ILE A 465 -5.10 6.13 -21.93
CA ILE A 465 -4.13 5.10 -21.49
C ILE A 465 -2.67 5.54 -21.56
N GLU A 466 -2.38 6.60 -22.31
CA GLU A 466 -1.01 6.95 -22.74
C GLU A 466 -0.04 7.14 -21.56
N ILE A 467 -0.49 7.80 -20.49
CA ILE A 467 0.35 8.11 -19.33
C ILE A 467 0.83 6.82 -18.66
N PHE A 468 -0.06 5.85 -18.45
CA PHE A 468 0.30 4.58 -17.82
C PHE A 468 1.09 3.67 -18.76
N ALA A 469 0.76 3.66 -20.05
CA ALA A 469 1.57 2.98 -21.06
C ALA A 469 3.02 3.52 -21.08
N ASP A 470 3.21 4.83 -20.96
CA ASP A 470 4.54 5.43 -20.87
C ASP A 470 5.32 4.98 -19.62
N ILE A 471 4.63 4.83 -18.47
CA ILE A 471 5.23 4.25 -17.25
C ILE A 471 5.71 2.81 -17.53
N ILE A 472 4.88 1.96 -18.14
CA ILE A 472 5.25 0.58 -18.48
C ILE A 472 6.48 0.55 -19.41
N ARG A 473 6.48 1.37 -20.47
CA ARG A 473 7.62 1.47 -21.40
C ARG A 473 8.91 1.85 -20.69
N ARG A 474 8.89 2.90 -19.86
CA ARG A 474 10.08 3.36 -19.13
C ARG A 474 10.62 2.28 -18.19
N VAL A 475 9.74 1.58 -17.48
CA VAL A 475 10.15 0.46 -16.60
C VAL A 475 10.78 -0.66 -17.43
N ALA A 476 10.17 -1.05 -18.55
CA ALA A 476 10.70 -2.09 -19.42
C ALA A 476 12.08 -1.71 -20.01
N LEU A 477 12.24 -0.48 -20.48
CA LEU A 477 13.50 0.03 -21.03
C LEU A 477 14.60 0.13 -19.96
N ASN A 478 14.27 0.61 -18.75
CA ASN A 478 15.20 0.62 -17.62
C ASN A 478 15.65 -0.81 -17.23
N ASN A 479 14.74 -1.77 -17.33
CA ASN A 479 15.01 -3.15 -16.91
C ASN A 479 15.70 -4.00 -17.99
N ARG A 480 15.66 -3.62 -19.27
CA ARG A 480 16.30 -4.35 -20.40
C ARG A 480 17.77 -4.72 -20.13
N PRO A 481 18.64 -3.81 -19.64
CA PRO A 481 20.04 -4.16 -19.38
C PRO A 481 20.22 -5.19 -18.26
N ILE A 482 19.25 -5.37 -17.35
CA ILE A 482 19.38 -6.29 -16.21
C ILE A 482 19.49 -7.74 -16.68
N TRP A 483 18.71 -8.13 -17.69
CA TRP A 483 18.79 -9.47 -18.29
C TRP A 483 20.13 -9.72 -18.96
N ASN A 484 20.57 -8.77 -19.79
CA ASN A 484 21.87 -8.84 -20.47
C ASN A 484 23.03 -8.91 -19.47
N ASN A 485 22.94 -8.13 -18.40
CA ASN A 485 23.95 -8.13 -17.34
C ASN A 485 23.97 -9.46 -16.58
N LYS A 486 22.80 -10.07 -16.34
CA LYS A 486 22.72 -11.40 -15.71
C LYS A 486 23.38 -12.46 -16.60
N LYS A 487 23.05 -12.48 -17.89
CA LYS A 487 23.64 -13.41 -18.86
C LYS A 487 25.16 -13.26 -18.94
N ARG A 488 25.65 -12.03 -19.16
CA ARG A 488 27.10 -11.74 -19.22
C ARG A 488 27.85 -12.09 -17.94
N ARG A 489 27.25 -11.87 -16.77
CA ARG A 489 27.87 -12.28 -15.49
C ARG A 489 28.02 -13.79 -15.38
N HIS A 490 27.03 -14.56 -15.85
CA HIS A 490 27.13 -16.02 -15.90
C HIS A 490 28.21 -16.49 -16.89
N GLU A 491 28.28 -15.89 -18.07
CA GLU A 491 29.31 -16.18 -19.08
C GLU A 491 30.71 -15.84 -18.55
N ASN A 492 30.88 -14.65 -17.98
CA ASN A 492 32.14 -14.23 -17.35
C ASN A 492 32.53 -15.15 -16.20
N ALA A 493 31.59 -15.57 -15.36
CA ALA A 493 31.86 -16.51 -14.27
C ALA A 493 32.30 -17.89 -14.79
N ALA A 494 31.67 -18.38 -15.86
CA ALA A 494 32.08 -19.63 -16.52
C ALA A 494 33.49 -19.55 -17.11
N LEU A 495 33.92 -18.34 -17.50
CA LEU A 495 35.26 -18.05 -18.02
C LEU A 495 36.26 -17.61 -16.93
N GLY A 496 35.86 -17.56 -15.66
CA GLY A 496 36.73 -17.10 -14.55
C GLY A 496 37.01 -15.59 -14.51
N ILE A 497 36.29 -14.77 -15.28
CA ILE A 497 36.47 -13.32 -15.39
C ILE A 497 35.64 -12.61 -14.31
N THR A 498 36.30 -11.99 -13.33
CA THR A 498 35.61 -11.29 -12.22
C THR A 498 35.58 -9.76 -12.37
N GLY A 499 36.55 -9.17 -13.08
CA GLY A 499 36.75 -7.72 -13.19
C GLY A 499 35.98 -7.00 -14.30
N GLN A 500 35.38 -7.72 -15.27
CA GLN A 500 34.69 -7.13 -16.43
C GLN A 500 33.14 -7.21 -16.32
N ASN A 501 32.62 -7.35 -15.11
CA ASN A 501 31.19 -7.49 -14.92
C ASN A 501 30.45 -6.15 -15.15
N PRO A 502 29.34 -6.16 -15.92
CA PRO A 502 28.62 -4.93 -16.22
C PRO A 502 27.98 -4.32 -14.98
N THR A 503 27.95 -2.99 -14.94
CA THR A 503 27.43 -2.19 -13.83
C THR A 503 26.00 -2.59 -13.47
N PRO A 504 25.68 -2.84 -12.18
CA PRO A 504 24.32 -3.15 -11.78
C PRO A 504 23.36 -1.99 -12.08
N VAL A 505 22.27 -2.28 -12.78
CA VAL A 505 21.17 -1.32 -12.97
C VAL A 505 20.13 -1.52 -11.88
N LYS A 506 19.64 -0.43 -11.29
CA LYS A 506 18.58 -0.48 -10.27
C LYS A 506 17.26 -0.87 -10.95
N ARG A 507 16.72 -2.02 -10.56
CA ARG A 507 15.41 -2.51 -11.02
C ARG A 507 14.31 -1.53 -10.67
N GLN A 508 13.46 -1.22 -11.65
CA GLN A 508 12.18 -0.55 -11.47
C GLN A 508 11.04 -1.58 -11.55
N THR A 509 9.95 -1.34 -10.82
CA THR A 509 8.82 -2.29 -10.78
C THR A 509 7.54 -1.54 -10.48
N ILE A 510 6.55 -1.69 -11.36
CA ILE A 510 5.17 -1.27 -11.12
C ILE A 510 4.57 -2.28 -10.14
N SER A 511 4.31 -1.84 -8.92
CA SER A 511 3.78 -2.69 -7.85
C SER A 511 2.37 -2.23 -7.46
N VAL A 512 1.54 -3.18 -7.02
CA VAL A 512 0.25 -2.90 -6.37
C VAL A 512 0.41 -1.83 -5.30
N THR A 513 1.46 -1.92 -4.48
CA THR A 513 1.73 -0.96 -3.41
C THR A 513 1.95 0.46 -3.92
N ALA A 514 2.66 0.65 -5.04
CA ALA A 514 2.89 1.97 -5.61
C ALA A 514 1.62 2.58 -6.22
N ILE A 515 0.76 1.75 -6.83
CA ILE A 515 -0.54 2.18 -7.37
C ILE A 515 -1.49 2.54 -6.23
N ALA A 516 -1.59 1.69 -5.22
CA ALA A 516 -2.39 1.94 -4.02
C ALA A 516 -1.92 3.21 -3.28
N GLN A 517 -0.60 3.48 -3.27
CA GLN A 517 -0.04 4.73 -2.75
C GLN A 517 -0.51 5.94 -3.56
N SER A 518 -0.47 5.87 -4.90
CA SER A 518 -1.02 6.92 -5.77
C SER A 518 -2.50 7.19 -5.50
N ARG A 519 -3.32 6.15 -5.33
CA ARG A 519 -4.74 6.31 -4.96
C ARG A 519 -4.91 6.95 -3.57
N ALA A 520 -4.14 6.51 -2.59
CA ALA A 520 -4.20 7.05 -1.23
C ALA A 520 -3.84 8.55 -1.17
N ILE A 521 -2.95 9.01 -2.06
CA ILE A 521 -2.62 10.44 -2.19
C ILE A 521 -3.86 11.24 -2.64
N ILE A 522 -4.64 10.72 -3.60
CA ILE A 522 -5.84 11.38 -4.16
C ILE A 522 -6.96 11.48 -3.12
N ASP A 523 -7.26 10.40 -2.41
CA ASP A 523 -8.37 10.36 -1.44
C ASP A 523 -8.22 11.39 -0.30
N ALA A 524 -6.99 11.75 0.04
CA ALA A 524 -6.69 12.79 1.04
C ALA A 524 -6.88 14.22 0.51
N ASP A 525 -6.95 14.41 -0.80
CA ASP A 525 -7.10 15.72 -1.47
C ASP A 525 -8.57 16.10 -1.76
N GLY A 526 -9.54 15.26 -1.37
CA GLY A 526 -10.98 15.43 -1.62
C GLY A 526 -11.65 16.65 -0.94
N GLY A 527 -10.92 17.44 -0.17
CA GLY A 527 -11.41 18.67 0.46
C GLY A 527 -11.35 19.93 -0.42
N ASN A 528 -10.89 19.84 -1.67
CA ASN A 528 -10.66 21.02 -2.52
C ASN A 528 -11.86 21.33 -3.45
N PRO A 529 -12.52 22.50 -3.36
CA PRO A 529 -13.71 22.85 -4.17
C PRO A 529 -13.45 22.95 -5.68
N GLY A 530 -12.20 23.12 -6.10
CA GLY A 530 -11.79 23.23 -7.51
C GLY A 530 -11.53 21.88 -8.21
N ASN A 531 -11.69 20.75 -7.51
CA ASN A 531 -11.76 19.46 -8.18
C ASN A 531 -13.15 19.37 -8.81
N GLU A 532 -13.22 19.34 -10.15
CA GLU A 532 -14.46 19.05 -10.87
C GLU A 532 -15.21 17.90 -10.19
N ALA A 533 -16.53 18.08 -10.05
CA ALA A 533 -17.50 17.23 -9.37
C ALA A 533 -17.65 15.81 -9.95
N PHE A 534 -16.53 15.16 -10.27
CA PHE A 534 -16.50 13.99 -11.12
C PHE A 534 -16.99 12.73 -10.41
N GLU A 535 -17.02 12.67 -9.07
CA GLU A 535 -17.52 11.48 -8.35
C GLU A 535 -18.22 11.77 -7.00
N LYS A 536 -18.65 13.00 -6.70
CA LYS A 536 -19.38 13.27 -5.43
C LYS A 536 -20.72 12.51 -5.33
N TYR A 537 -21.22 11.99 -6.45
CA TYR A 537 -22.47 11.20 -6.56
C TYR A 537 -22.28 9.76 -7.09
N SER A 538 -21.05 9.33 -7.39
CA SER A 538 -20.71 7.91 -7.70
C SER A 538 -19.78 7.26 -6.68
N GLN A 539 -19.14 8.06 -5.82
CA GLN A 539 -18.33 7.65 -4.68
C GLN A 539 -18.94 8.24 -3.42
N GLU A 540 -20.00 7.60 -2.92
CA GLU A 540 -20.48 7.87 -1.56
C GLU A 540 -19.39 7.38 -0.58
N VAL A 541 -18.57 8.34 -0.14
CA VAL A 541 -17.71 8.38 1.05
C VAL A 541 -17.03 7.07 1.48
N VAL A 542 -15.68 7.00 1.41
CA VAL A 542 -14.91 6.23 2.41
C VAL A 542 -13.64 6.98 2.81
N GLY A 543 -13.70 7.59 3.99
CA GLY A 543 -12.60 8.30 4.64
C GLY A 543 -11.47 7.40 5.14
N ALA A 544 -10.95 7.68 6.34
CA ALA A 544 -9.79 7.03 6.96
C ALA A 544 -9.87 5.48 7.03
N ASP A 545 -11.07 4.91 6.99
CA ASP A 545 -11.29 3.46 7.07
C ASP A 545 -10.65 2.67 5.93
N ALA A 546 -10.69 3.17 4.70
CA ALA A 546 -10.11 2.40 3.58
C ALA A 546 -8.56 2.37 3.59
N THR A 547 -7.88 3.04 4.54
CA THR A 547 -6.41 2.96 4.74
C THR A 547 -6.02 2.02 5.86
N ALA A 548 -6.99 1.60 6.69
CA ALA A 548 -6.78 0.74 7.86
C ALA A 548 -5.56 1.15 8.72
N HIS A 549 -5.45 2.46 8.94
CA HIS A 549 -4.51 3.17 9.80
C HIS A 549 -5.29 4.21 10.60
N SER A 550 -4.88 4.50 11.82
CA SER A 550 -5.42 5.65 12.57
C SER A 550 -5.16 6.95 11.79
N PRO A 551 -5.97 8.00 11.97
CA PRO A 551 -5.77 9.30 11.32
C PRO A 551 -4.32 9.82 11.45
N SER A 552 -3.69 9.65 12.61
CA SER A 552 -2.30 10.06 12.90
C SER A 552 -1.25 9.25 12.12
N VAL A 553 -1.40 7.91 12.04
CA VAL A 553 -0.49 7.07 11.25
C VAL A 553 -0.68 7.33 9.75
N LYS A 554 -1.91 7.62 9.33
CA LYS A 554 -2.24 7.98 7.94
C LYS A 554 -1.53 9.28 7.53
N GLU A 555 -1.53 10.29 8.38
CA GLU A 555 -0.85 11.57 8.15
C GLU A 555 0.68 11.40 8.06
N VAL A 556 1.31 10.65 8.97
CA VAL A 556 2.77 10.44 8.93
C VAL A 556 3.22 9.60 7.72
N VAL A 557 2.54 8.48 7.44
CA VAL A 557 2.96 7.51 6.41
C VAL A 557 2.61 7.97 4.99
N TYR A 558 1.47 8.64 4.80
CA TYR A 558 1.03 9.08 3.47
C TYR A 558 1.25 10.58 3.23
N MET A 559 1.14 11.43 4.25
CA MET A 559 1.22 12.89 4.07
C MET A 559 2.62 13.45 4.27
N HIS A 560 3.31 13.17 5.38
CA HIS A 560 4.61 13.77 5.70
C HIS A 560 5.79 13.11 4.98
N ALA A 561 5.67 11.83 4.64
CA ALA A 561 6.71 11.11 3.92
C ALA A 561 6.76 11.41 2.40
N SER A 562 5.66 11.87 1.78
CA SER A 562 5.54 11.98 0.31
C SER A 562 6.25 13.22 -0.27
N GLU A 563 7.15 13.01 -1.24
CA GLU A 563 7.98 14.05 -1.90
C GLU A 563 7.50 14.44 -3.30
N THR A 564 6.25 14.16 -3.68
CA THR A 564 5.79 14.48 -5.05
C THR A 564 5.82 15.99 -5.30
N LYS A 565 6.19 16.44 -6.51
CA LYS A 565 6.26 17.89 -6.85
C LYS A 565 4.92 18.60 -6.64
N TYR A 566 3.81 17.89 -6.83
CA TYR A 566 2.46 18.36 -6.50
C TYR A 566 2.33 18.64 -5.00
N ARG A 567 2.74 17.69 -4.13
CA ARG A 567 2.78 17.87 -2.68
C ARG A 567 3.80 18.90 -2.22
N LEU A 568 4.98 19.02 -2.83
CA LEU A 568 5.96 20.06 -2.50
C LEU A 568 5.41 21.46 -2.83
N LYS A 569 4.74 21.61 -3.97
CA LYS A 569 4.04 22.86 -4.31
C LYS A 569 2.85 23.12 -3.41
N LYS A 570 2.04 22.12 -3.08
CA LYS A 570 0.91 22.24 -2.15
C LYS A 570 1.35 22.44 -0.70
N ARG A 571 2.47 21.86 -0.27
CA ARG A 571 3.12 22.12 1.03
C ARG A 571 3.76 23.49 1.04
N ALA A 572 4.33 23.97 -0.05
CA ALA A 572 4.76 25.36 -0.14
C ALA A 572 3.54 26.29 -0.04
N LEU A 573 2.43 25.96 -0.70
CA LEU A 573 1.16 26.69 -0.63
C LEU A 573 0.47 26.56 0.74
N PHE A 574 0.53 25.41 1.40
CA PHE A 574 -0.07 25.14 2.71
C PHE A 574 0.84 25.58 3.86
N ALA A 575 2.16 25.55 3.70
CA ALA A 575 3.11 26.15 4.64
C ALA A 575 3.12 27.68 4.50
N SER A 576 2.86 28.23 3.30
CA SER A 576 2.55 29.66 3.15
C SER A 576 1.17 30.00 3.71
N ASN A 577 0.22 29.06 3.74
CA ASN A 577 -1.15 29.33 4.20
C ASN A 577 -1.47 28.91 5.65
N VAL A 578 -0.71 28.00 6.31
CA VAL A 578 -1.17 27.33 7.56
C VAL A 578 -0.05 27.01 8.58
N GLY A 579 1.14 26.62 8.13
CA GLY A 579 2.34 26.55 8.97
C GLY A 579 2.32 25.72 10.26
N HIS A 580 2.87 26.29 11.34
CA HIS A 580 3.17 25.55 12.57
C HIS A 580 3.08 26.44 13.82
N LEU A 581 3.49 27.70 13.69
CA LEU A 581 3.31 28.74 14.72
C LEU A 581 1.83 29.06 14.95
N MET A 582 0.98 29.06 13.91
CA MET A 582 -0.46 29.35 14.04
C MET A 582 -1.20 28.30 14.86
N VAL A 583 -0.80 27.03 14.84
CA VAL A 583 -1.46 25.94 15.58
C VAL A 583 -0.96 25.87 17.02
N GLU A 584 0.33 26.14 17.27
CA GLU A 584 0.85 26.27 18.64
C GLU A 584 0.37 27.56 19.31
N ASP A 585 0.31 28.69 18.60
CA ASP A 585 -0.14 29.95 19.15
C ASP A 585 -1.67 30.08 19.23
N ALA A 586 -2.45 29.48 18.31
CA ALA A 586 -3.90 29.35 18.51
C ALA A 586 -4.23 28.47 19.72
N ARG A 587 -3.41 27.46 20.01
CA ARG A 587 -3.50 26.68 21.26
C ARG A 587 -3.09 27.49 22.49
N LYS A 588 -2.08 28.37 22.40
CA LYS A 588 -1.71 29.28 23.49
C LYS A 588 -2.76 30.38 23.73
N VAL A 589 -3.42 30.87 22.68
CA VAL A 589 -4.54 31.81 22.76
C VAL A 589 -5.75 31.11 23.36
N GLN A 590 -6.14 29.91 22.89
CA GLN A 590 -7.19 29.11 23.55
C GLN A 590 -6.85 28.76 25.02
N ALA A 591 -5.58 28.52 25.33
CA ALA A 591 -5.14 28.29 26.71
C ALA A 591 -5.21 29.56 27.56
N ALA A 592 -4.83 30.72 27.02
CA ALA A 592 -4.93 32.01 27.70
C ALA A 592 -6.40 32.41 27.97
N ILE A 593 -7.32 32.13 27.04
CA ILE A 593 -8.76 32.41 27.21
C ILE A 593 -9.43 31.38 28.15
N ARG A 594 -8.85 30.19 28.35
CA ARG A 594 -9.37 29.22 29.35
C ARG A 594 -9.17 29.67 30.80
N ASP A 595 -8.20 30.55 31.04
CA ASP A 595 -7.91 31.11 32.37
C ASP A 595 -8.69 32.42 32.66
N GLU A 596 -9.48 32.92 31.69
CA GLU A 596 -10.33 34.12 31.86
C GLU A 596 -11.73 33.75 32.39
N VAL A 597 -12.17 34.46 33.43
CA VAL A 597 -13.47 34.22 34.07
C VAL A 597 -14.49 35.22 33.53
N MET A 598 -15.52 34.71 32.85
CA MET A 598 -16.69 35.51 32.47
C MET A 598 -17.48 35.89 33.72
N ILE A 599 -17.70 37.18 33.94
CA ILE A 599 -18.41 37.69 35.12
C ILE A 599 -19.61 38.53 34.70
N SER A 600 -20.77 38.26 35.26
CA SER A 600 -21.95 39.09 35.01
C SER A 600 -21.84 40.42 35.75
N VAL A 601 -22.57 41.43 35.30
CA VAL A 601 -22.65 42.74 35.99
C VAL A 601 -23.13 42.58 37.44
N ALA A 602 -24.03 41.64 37.70
CA ALA A 602 -24.54 41.37 39.05
C ALA A 602 -23.47 40.75 39.96
N ASP A 603 -22.71 39.78 39.44
CA ASP A 603 -21.63 39.12 40.19
C ASP A 603 -20.46 40.06 40.44
N LEU A 604 -20.17 40.97 39.49
CA LEU A 604 -19.14 41.99 39.63
C LEU A 604 -19.52 43.04 40.69
N LYS A 605 -20.79 43.47 40.75
CA LYS A 605 -21.28 44.35 41.83
C LYS A 605 -21.11 43.71 43.21
N LEU A 606 -21.42 42.42 43.33
CA LEU A 606 -21.19 41.65 44.55
C LEU A 606 -19.70 41.56 44.90
N MET A 607 -18.84 41.30 43.91
CA MET A 607 -17.39 41.23 44.09
C MET A 607 -16.78 42.58 44.52
N LEU A 608 -17.34 43.69 44.05
CA LEU A 608 -16.91 45.05 44.41
C LEU A 608 -17.58 45.59 45.69
N GLY A 609 -18.43 44.79 46.36
CA GLY A 609 -19.07 45.15 47.62
C GLY A 609 -20.19 46.20 47.49
N TRP A 610 -20.79 46.34 46.32
CA TRP A 610 -21.93 47.23 46.12
C TRP A 610 -23.14 46.69 46.89
N SER A 611 -23.67 47.46 47.85
CA SER A 611 -24.97 47.17 48.46
C SER A 611 -26.03 47.18 47.36
N GLN A 612 -26.91 46.18 47.30
CA GLN A 612 -28.04 46.15 46.36
C GLN A 612 -28.92 47.39 46.55
N ALA A 613 -28.60 48.47 45.85
CA ALA A 613 -29.38 49.68 45.75
C ALA A 613 -29.58 49.96 44.27
N LYS A 614 -30.85 50.06 43.86
CA LYS A 614 -31.23 50.47 42.52
C LYS A 614 -30.80 51.92 42.33
N SER A 615 -29.88 52.16 41.40
CA SER A 615 -29.68 53.47 40.79
C SER A 615 -30.63 53.57 39.60
N ASP A 616 -31.46 54.61 39.53
CA ASP A 616 -32.26 54.97 38.35
C ASP A 616 -31.40 55.62 37.24
N ALA A 617 -30.11 55.28 37.17
CA ALA A 617 -29.19 55.72 36.13
C ALA A 617 -29.26 54.82 34.90
N GLY A 618 -29.04 55.37 33.70
CA GLY A 618 -29.08 54.60 32.46
C GLY A 618 -28.01 53.51 32.41
N GLU A 619 -28.22 52.45 31.61
CA GLU A 619 -27.33 51.28 31.51
C GLU A 619 -25.84 51.64 31.22
N LEU A 620 -25.58 52.78 30.57
CA LEU A 620 -24.24 53.30 30.28
C LEU A 620 -23.59 53.96 31.51
N GLU A 621 -24.34 54.77 32.26
CA GLU A 621 -23.86 55.48 33.46
C GLU A 621 -23.56 54.48 34.59
N GLU A 622 -24.42 53.47 34.75
CA GLU A 622 -24.19 52.39 35.71
C GLU A 622 -22.94 51.56 35.36
N PHE A 623 -22.66 51.36 34.07
CA PHE A 623 -21.46 50.65 33.61
C PHE A 623 -20.18 51.47 33.86
N ASP A 624 -20.19 52.77 33.59
CA ASP A 624 -19.05 53.65 33.85
C ASP A 624 -18.73 53.77 35.36
N GLU A 625 -19.75 53.89 36.21
CA GLU A 625 -19.56 53.90 37.68
C GLU A 625 -18.95 52.58 38.20
N LEU A 626 -19.32 51.47 37.57
CA LEU A 626 -18.84 50.13 37.90
C LEU A 626 -17.39 49.92 37.47
N LEU A 627 -16.99 50.44 36.30
CA LEU A 627 -15.59 50.48 35.89
C LEU A 627 -14.75 51.38 36.82
N LEU A 628 -15.22 52.58 37.15
CA LEU A 628 -14.52 53.48 38.09
C LEU A 628 -14.34 52.84 39.47
N SER A 629 -15.33 52.08 39.94
CA SER A 629 -15.26 51.34 41.21
C SER A 629 -14.29 50.17 41.15
N ALA A 630 -14.26 49.43 40.04
CA ALA A 630 -13.26 48.38 39.82
C ALA A 630 -11.83 48.96 39.81
N GLN A 631 -11.62 50.12 39.18
CA GLN A 631 -10.32 50.80 39.17
C GLN A 631 -9.88 51.21 40.58
N LYS A 632 -10.80 51.78 41.39
CA LYS A 632 -10.53 52.11 42.80
C LYS A 632 -10.22 50.88 43.66
N ALA A 633 -10.78 49.72 43.32
CA ALA A 633 -10.49 48.44 43.97
C ALA A 633 -9.17 47.79 43.49
N GLY A 634 -8.39 48.48 42.65
CA GLY A 634 -7.07 48.05 42.19
C GLY A 634 -7.09 47.14 40.96
N PHE A 635 -8.18 47.12 40.17
CA PHE A 635 -8.20 46.45 38.88
C PHE A 635 -7.67 47.36 37.77
N THR A 636 -6.95 46.77 36.82
CA THR A 636 -6.57 47.43 35.57
C THR A 636 -7.65 47.17 34.54
N ILE A 637 -8.11 48.21 33.84
CA ILE A 637 -9.26 48.12 32.94
C ILE A 637 -8.79 48.29 31.50
N SER A 638 -9.15 47.35 30.62
CA SER A 638 -8.86 47.42 29.20
C SER A 638 -9.91 48.26 28.45
N PRO A 639 -9.59 48.75 27.23
CA PRO A 639 -10.53 49.49 26.37
C PRO A 639 -11.80 48.72 25.97
N PHE A 640 -11.89 47.42 26.23
CA PHE A 640 -13.04 46.56 25.88
C PHE A 640 -13.75 46.02 27.11
N GLY A 641 -13.55 46.62 28.29
CA GLY A 641 -14.25 46.22 29.53
C GLY A 641 -13.69 44.96 30.19
N GLN A 642 -12.42 44.61 29.92
CA GLN A 642 -11.71 43.54 30.64
C GLN A 642 -11.10 44.09 31.93
N LEU A 643 -11.24 43.37 33.04
CA LEU A 643 -10.67 43.71 34.34
C LEU A 643 -9.52 42.76 34.68
N GLU A 644 -8.36 43.28 35.07
CA GLU A 644 -7.18 42.48 35.42
C GLU A 644 -6.64 42.84 36.81
N LYS A 645 -6.44 41.82 37.66
CA LYS A 645 -5.81 41.96 38.99
C LYS A 645 -5.12 40.65 39.38
N GLU A 646 -3.88 40.73 39.88
CA GLU A 646 -3.10 39.58 40.38
C GLU A 646 -3.06 38.39 39.40
N SER A 647 -2.81 38.67 38.12
CA SER A 647 -2.77 37.68 37.02
C SER A 647 -4.08 36.96 36.72
N LYS A 648 -5.22 37.40 37.30
CA LYS A 648 -6.57 36.96 36.92
C LYS A 648 -7.26 38.01 36.06
N LYS A 649 -7.88 37.54 34.98
CA LYS A 649 -8.57 38.35 33.98
C LYS A 649 -10.06 38.04 33.98
N PHE A 650 -10.88 39.08 33.99
CA PHE A 650 -12.33 39.00 33.95
C PHE A 650 -12.87 39.77 32.76
N ILE A 651 -13.86 39.20 32.06
CA ILE A 651 -14.60 39.89 31.00
C ILE A 651 -16.03 40.09 31.48
N ILE A 652 -16.51 41.34 31.44
CA ILE A 652 -17.86 41.69 31.90
C ILE A 652 -18.87 41.34 30.80
N THR A 653 -19.77 40.39 31.08
CA THR A 653 -20.78 39.96 30.11
C THR A 653 -21.99 40.90 30.14
N ASN A 654 -21.96 41.98 29.34
CA ASN A 654 -23.11 42.87 29.12
C ASN A 654 -23.17 43.40 27.67
N GLY A 655 -24.27 44.08 27.32
CA GLY A 655 -24.51 44.58 25.96
C GLY A 655 -23.47 45.61 25.50
N ILE A 656 -22.95 46.44 26.40
CA ILE A 656 -21.96 47.49 26.10
C ILE A 656 -20.59 46.88 25.77
N THR A 657 -20.10 45.95 26.59
CA THR A 657 -18.88 45.19 26.31
C THR A 657 -19.00 44.41 25.01
N ALA A 658 -20.16 43.78 24.76
CA ALA A 658 -20.41 43.09 23.49
C ALA A 658 -20.35 44.05 22.28
N ALA A 659 -20.89 45.27 22.39
CA ALA A 659 -20.79 46.29 21.36
C ALA A 659 -19.34 46.75 21.13
N LEU A 660 -18.57 47.01 22.20
CA LEU A 660 -17.16 47.42 22.12
C LEU A 660 -16.29 46.36 21.44
N LEU A 661 -16.48 45.08 21.81
CA LEU A 661 -15.81 43.94 21.20
C LEU A 661 -16.16 43.81 19.71
N MET A 662 -17.45 43.87 19.35
CA MET A 662 -17.87 43.83 17.95
C MET A 662 -17.31 45.00 17.12
N SER A 663 -17.27 46.20 17.70
CA SER A 663 -16.70 47.40 17.06
C SER A 663 -15.21 47.19 16.73
N TYR A 664 -14.45 46.68 17.70
CA TYR A 664 -13.02 46.40 17.51
C TYR A 664 -12.74 45.31 16.48
N ARG A 665 -13.52 44.22 16.51
CA ARG A 665 -13.44 43.16 15.50
C ARG A 665 -13.67 43.71 14.09
N ASN A 666 -14.69 44.54 13.93
CA ASN A 666 -15.02 45.13 12.63
C ASN A 666 -13.90 46.05 12.12
N GLU A 667 -13.27 46.81 13.03
CA GLU A 667 -12.13 47.65 12.70
C GLU A 667 -10.89 46.82 12.33
N CYS A 668 -10.59 45.73 13.04
CA CYS A 668 -9.53 44.79 12.67
C CYS A 668 -9.75 44.20 11.27
N ILE A 669 -10.98 43.75 10.98
CA ILE A 669 -11.36 43.22 9.65
C ILE A 669 -11.24 44.28 8.56
N ASN A 670 -11.59 45.53 8.86
CA ASN A 670 -11.43 46.63 7.91
C ASN A 670 -9.97 46.96 7.64
N GLN A 671 -9.11 46.99 8.65
CA GLN A 671 -7.68 47.22 8.46
C GLN A 671 -7.02 46.08 7.68
N LEU A 672 -7.38 44.82 7.95
CA LEU A 672 -6.92 43.65 7.19
C LEU A 672 -7.17 43.75 5.68
N LYS A 673 -8.27 44.38 5.26
CA LYS A 673 -8.58 44.57 3.84
C LYS A 673 -7.63 45.52 3.11
N HIS A 674 -6.85 46.31 3.84
CA HIS A 674 -6.00 47.38 3.28
C HIS A 674 -4.48 47.10 3.39
N PHE A 675 -4.05 45.94 3.92
CA PHE A 675 -2.63 45.57 4.00
C PHE A 675 -2.11 44.98 2.68
N SER A 676 -0.90 45.40 2.28
CA SER A 676 -0.15 44.80 1.16
C SER A 676 0.67 43.60 1.63
N VAL A 677 1.14 42.79 0.67
CA VAL A 677 1.95 41.56 0.88
C VAL A 677 3.27 41.82 1.62
N GLU A 678 3.69 43.08 1.85
CA GLU A 678 4.97 43.40 2.50
C GLU A 678 4.86 43.61 4.04
N ASP A 679 3.64 43.73 4.60
CA ASP A 679 3.40 43.97 6.05
C ASP A 679 2.77 42.75 6.78
N GLU A 680 3.18 41.54 6.39
CA GLU A 680 2.58 40.25 6.83
C GLU A 680 2.51 40.09 8.36
N LEU A 681 3.52 40.53 9.12
CA LEU A 681 3.56 40.41 10.58
C LEU A 681 2.52 41.31 11.27
N LYS A 682 2.24 42.48 10.71
CA LYS A 682 1.27 43.42 11.26
C LYS A 682 -0.15 43.00 10.92
N ALA A 683 -0.38 42.56 9.68
CA ALA A 683 -1.64 41.93 9.29
C ALA A 683 -1.93 40.69 10.16
N PHE A 684 -0.91 39.89 10.48
CA PHE A 684 -1.04 38.73 11.38
C PHE A 684 -1.47 39.11 12.80
N SER A 685 -0.84 40.13 13.42
CA SER A 685 -1.22 40.63 14.75
C SER A 685 -2.71 41.04 14.80
N ILE A 686 -3.17 41.73 13.75
CA ILE A 686 -4.54 42.25 13.66
C ILE A 686 -5.56 41.12 13.44
N ALA A 687 -5.23 40.11 12.61
CA ALA A 687 -6.06 38.92 12.45
C ALA A 687 -6.20 38.12 13.75
N MET A 688 -5.13 38.04 14.53
CA MET A 688 -5.16 37.37 15.83
C MET A 688 -6.04 38.09 16.85
N GLN A 689 -5.99 39.43 16.88
CA GLN A 689 -6.85 40.23 17.74
C GLN A 689 -8.34 40.06 17.36
N ALA A 690 -8.67 39.95 16.07
CA ALA A 690 -10.04 39.68 15.63
C ALA A 690 -10.54 38.28 16.07
N ALA A 691 -9.71 37.25 15.95
CA ALA A 691 -10.05 35.88 16.35
C ALA A 691 -10.24 35.74 17.87
N TYR A 692 -9.40 36.39 18.67
CA TYR A 692 -9.56 36.46 20.14
C TYR A 692 -10.93 37.02 20.53
N ILE A 693 -11.38 38.05 19.82
CA ILE A 693 -12.66 38.70 20.09
C ILE A 693 -13.84 37.83 19.67
N GLU A 694 -13.73 37.10 18.56
CA GLU A 694 -14.77 36.14 18.16
C GLU A 694 -14.95 35.03 19.20
N ASP A 695 -13.87 34.44 19.71
CA ASP A 695 -13.94 33.40 20.76
C ASP A 695 -14.53 33.97 22.07
N ALA A 696 -14.17 35.21 22.44
CA ALA A 696 -14.75 35.86 23.61
C ALA A 696 -16.26 36.12 23.45
N LEU A 697 -16.70 36.57 22.28
CA LEU A 697 -18.11 36.82 21.97
C LEU A 697 -18.95 35.53 21.91
N GLU A 698 -18.38 34.39 21.49
CA GLU A 698 -19.07 33.10 21.49
C GLU A 698 -19.50 32.65 22.91
N ARG A 699 -18.84 33.15 23.96
CA ARG A 699 -19.18 32.84 25.36
C ARG A 699 -20.28 33.73 25.95
N PHE A 700 -20.72 34.76 25.22
CA PHE A 700 -21.83 35.62 25.64
C PHE A 700 -23.15 34.94 25.28
N ASP A 701 -24.18 35.14 26.10
CA ASP A 701 -25.51 34.65 25.76
C ASP A 701 -26.08 35.45 24.57
N GLN A 702 -26.91 34.76 23.77
CA GLN A 702 -27.42 35.30 22.51
C GLN A 702 -28.24 36.59 22.69
N LYS A 703 -28.89 36.78 23.84
CA LYS A 703 -29.64 38.00 24.16
C LYS A 703 -28.70 39.20 24.32
N THR A 704 -27.59 39.03 25.03
CA THR A 704 -26.55 40.07 25.19
C THR A 704 -25.88 40.45 23.87
N ILE A 705 -25.63 39.46 23.00
CA ILE A 705 -25.12 39.69 21.64
C ILE A 705 -26.09 40.56 20.82
N ILE A 706 -27.40 40.28 20.88
CA ILE A 706 -28.43 41.06 20.19
C ILE A 706 -28.51 42.49 20.75
N GLN A 707 -28.40 42.66 22.07
CA GLN A 707 -28.34 43.98 22.70
C GLN A 707 -27.11 44.78 22.22
N GLY A 708 -25.93 44.16 22.19
CA GLY A 708 -24.71 44.80 21.69
C GLY A 708 -24.81 45.23 20.22
N GLN A 709 -25.43 44.41 19.36
CA GLN A 709 -25.72 44.79 17.97
C GLN A 709 -26.68 45.98 17.87
N GLY A 710 -27.67 46.06 18.77
CA GLY A 710 -28.58 47.20 18.86
C GLY A 710 -27.86 48.49 19.27
N ILE A 711 -26.97 48.41 20.26
CA ILE A 711 -26.16 49.54 20.72
C ILE A 711 -25.23 50.04 19.60
N LEU A 712 -24.57 49.12 18.88
CA LEU A 712 -23.64 49.47 17.79
C LEU A 712 -24.31 50.11 16.57
N LYS A 713 -25.63 49.89 16.39
CA LYS A 713 -26.44 50.54 15.35
C LYS A 713 -26.93 51.92 15.76
N ASN A 714 -27.16 52.15 17.06
CA ASN A 714 -27.81 53.35 17.58
C ASN A 714 -26.82 54.38 18.14
N TYR A 715 -25.58 53.98 18.44
CA TYR A 715 -24.55 54.84 19.04
C TYR A 715 -23.22 54.72 18.28
N THR A 716 -22.56 55.86 18.08
CA THR A 716 -21.25 55.94 17.39
C THR A 716 -20.12 55.83 18.40
N PHE A 717 -19.35 54.74 18.33
CA PHE A 717 -18.13 54.59 19.12
C PHE A 717 -16.94 55.27 18.44
N PRO A 718 -15.99 55.86 19.18
CA PRO A 718 -14.72 56.31 18.60
C PRO A 718 -13.97 55.12 17.98
N ALA A 719 -13.35 55.33 16.82
CA ALA A 719 -12.60 54.29 16.13
C ALA A 719 -11.48 53.76 17.03
N PRO A 720 -11.50 52.47 17.39
CA PRO A 720 -10.55 51.97 18.35
C PRO A 720 -9.15 51.86 17.76
N VAL A 721 -8.14 52.15 18.58
CA VAL A 721 -6.74 52.05 18.16
C VAL A 721 -6.33 50.57 18.12
N VAL A 722 -6.22 50.03 16.91
CA VAL A 722 -5.64 48.71 16.63
C VAL A 722 -4.12 48.87 16.59
N ARG A 723 -3.40 48.17 17.46
CA ARG A 723 -1.93 48.28 17.59
C ARG A 723 -1.21 47.08 17.00
#